data_AF-A0A349Q958-F1
#
_entry.id   AF-A0A349Q958-F1
#
_cell.length_a   1.000
_cell.length_b   1.000
_cell.length_c   1.000
_cell.angle_alpha   90.00
_cell.angle_beta   90.00
_cell.angle_gamma   90.00
#
_symmetry.space_group_name_H-M   'P 1'
#
loop_
_entity.id
_entity.type
_entity.pdbx_description
1 polymer ?
#
loop_
_entity_poly.entity_id
_entity_poly.type
_entity_poly.pdbx_seq_one_letter_code
_entity_poly.pdbx_strand_id
1 'polypeptide(L)'
;EIDALNAQLQSVVTIASGAFANATALESIKLCDSVQKIENGAFANLAKLAKVEVDATSNLAYIGESALSGTSMLETTSGNYISNFSAIVIGKVYYRFIDKTATSASLPLNIEHIAPYAFDGCSELAAIAFANANNIKTIGKRAFTNTKWIKNTEDNPNGFVIVKGNSANKETRMLVEYYSESFGTNTPNIEIPDHVTSIGEETFNFYATGIKTVKFGTNIERIENYAFDGATAIKSFIFTGVEFKDNKLVGAPFVEENAFADTNERLINNAKFYFRQSVLEGLDNINSGKAATTDATTLAWAQLYRLNKDNFVEEKVDKVYINTDVIPTKLLKTDASKNAFETTYGSGTSYNGVVADGLVVLNNTGIVGKENLDLVKNDVKVVEVTKDHSKFGQLYEEGVTKYVVTFTYNDGEGCQVNYGDEFLYVATVYNAIKGNPSFYNEGDIPSIDIWGEGDYCLTGFGQKNKDDASATSLFYTSFEGGEYKFVYTDINGEKHTLDISKIENFDTSKVTDETQYAIVTVNFYGLGTYKFRFAYDVDESKIERIVQDGAISVALNTNVADALKDFKVRLIGQDGSVIVRTLSANAGFQFVNPDTSTLGIKSMEVRYSGENVLSGSQSVALVYSVVLEADASLFEYGYVDQQEVKVGETTYAGKASITGCKAQNAETIVLPTTWTDSDGSVYIVTEIASGAFANFTKLKAIYLATNIETIRDRAFVNCTALENVYTAQKVDVAFANLKESNFEITEKVSQTENEIVYNAVVANLDGIEAVQNMIAIGAQYVVEATEATEENSASPRKVFNVIRVKDGITFEGTQIELFLPDTIQNDPTVTNAEINVYSSKSGVMFKVAKYVNDKVTHIGTNAFNGTENLKNIDLSKATKLDYIGAYAFANSGLTAIDLSKNTALTIINPSAFESCGYLTAAALSSSVKIIGSQAFKNCANLTAIMGVEIVDTIGTGAFDGCPKLETKPSQKA
;
A
#
# COMPACT_ATOMS: atom_id res chain seq x y z
N GLU A 1 16.76 50.93 1.25
CA GLU A 1 15.90 50.64 2.43
C GLU A 1 15.31 49.24 2.36
N ILE A 2 14.68 48.84 1.25
CA ILE A 2 14.19 47.46 1.04
C ILE A 2 15.32 46.41 1.17
N ASP A 3 16.51 46.66 0.60
CA ASP A 3 17.63 45.71 0.73
C ASP A 3 18.16 45.56 2.17
N ALA A 4 18.04 46.61 3.00
CA ALA A 4 18.42 46.57 4.40
C ALA A 4 17.39 45.82 5.26
N LEU A 5 16.10 45.95 4.93
CA LEU A 5 15.03 45.14 5.51
C LEU A 5 15.18 43.67 5.12
N ASN A 6 15.43 43.39 3.84
CA ASN A 6 15.66 42.03 3.33
C ASN A 6 16.89 41.37 3.98
N ALA A 7 17.95 42.12 4.26
CA ALA A 7 19.11 41.62 5.00
C ALA A 7 18.78 41.25 6.47
N GLN A 8 17.87 41.98 7.11
CA GLN A 8 17.40 41.67 8.47
C GLN A 8 16.44 40.47 8.52
N LEU A 9 15.78 40.13 7.40
CA LEU A 9 14.85 38.99 7.31
C LEU A 9 15.56 37.63 7.16
N GLN A 10 16.88 37.58 6.92
CA GLN A 10 17.62 36.33 6.65
C GLN A 10 17.66 35.33 7.82
N SER A 11 17.46 35.80 9.06
CA SER A 11 17.38 34.95 10.26
C SER A 11 15.96 34.86 10.84
N VAL A 12 14.98 35.52 10.20
CA VAL A 12 13.62 35.59 10.71
C VAL A 12 12.90 34.28 10.43
N VAL A 13 12.36 33.68 11.48
CA VAL A 13 11.57 32.44 11.41
C VAL A 13 10.08 32.75 11.40
N THR A 14 9.66 33.78 12.13
CA THR A 14 8.26 34.18 12.26
C THR A 14 8.09 35.67 11.99
N ILE A 15 7.14 36.01 11.12
CA ILE A 15 6.63 37.38 11.00
C ILE A 15 5.48 37.54 11.97
N ALA A 16 5.73 38.31 13.03
CA ALA A 16 4.82 38.43 14.15
C ALA A 16 3.49 39.11 13.78
N SER A 17 2.47 38.88 14.61
CA SER A 17 1.16 39.51 14.48
C SER A 17 1.27 41.03 14.37
N GLY A 18 0.63 41.60 13.35
CA GLY A 18 0.63 43.04 13.08
C GLY A 18 1.97 43.67 12.68
N ALA A 19 3.03 42.91 12.42
CA ALA A 19 4.39 43.43 12.20
C ALA A 19 4.50 44.52 11.11
N PHE A 20 3.72 44.38 10.03
CA PHE A 20 3.67 45.33 8.92
C PHE A 20 2.28 45.98 8.76
N ALA A 21 1.37 45.81 9.73
CA ALA A 21 0.01 46.31 9.61
C ALA A 21 -0.01 47.84 9.40
N ASN A 22 -0.82 48.31 8.45
CA ASN A 22 -0.97 49.73 8.08
C ASN A 22 0.28 50.41 7.47
N ALA A 23 1.32 49.68 7.09
CA ALA A 23 2.42 50.17 6.25
C ALA A 23 1.98 50.45 4.80
N THR A 24 1.00 51.34 4.60
CA THR A 24 0.21 51.54 3.36
C THR A 24 1.02 51.89 2.09
N ALA A 25 2.31 52.20 2.22
CA ALA A 25 3.22 52.42 1.11
C ALA A 25 3.84 51.11 0.54
N LEU A 26 3.73 49.98 1.24
CA LEU A 26 4.34 48.71 0.82
C LEU A 26 3.59 48.10 -0.37
N GLU A 27 4.29 47.89 -1.49
CA GLU A 27 3.71 47.36 -2.74
C GLU A 27 4.07 45.88 -3.00
N SER A 28 5.26 45.46 -2.56
CA SER A 28 5.73 44.07 -2.61
C SER A 28 6.73 43.78 -1.50
N ILE A 29 6.90 42.51 -1.15
CA ILE A 29 7.92 42.05 -0.20
C ILE A 29 8.46 40.68 -0.62
N LYS A 30 9.76 40.45 -0.44
CA LYS A 30 10.40 39.14 -0.60
C LYS A 30 10.79 38.56 0.75
N LEU A 31 10.37 37.33 1.04
CA LEU A 31 10.69 36.63 2.29
C LEU A 31 11.87 35.69 2.07
N CYS A 32 12.73 35.57 3.09
CA CYS A 32 13.85 34.63 3.09
C CYS A 32 13.39 33.20 3.38
N ASP A 33 14.18 32.21 2.98
CA ASP A 33 13.87 30.78 3.17
C ASP A 33 13.71 30.36 4.64
N SER A 34 14.28 31.12 5.57
CA SER A 34 14.15 30.87 7.01
C SER A 34 12.74 31.11 7.56
N VAL A 35 11.92 31.92 6.88
CA VAL A 35 10.59 32.29 7.35
C VAL A 35 9.66 31.07 7.22
N GLN A 36 9.19 30.59 8.36
CA GLN A 36 8.29 29.44 8.46
C GLN A 36 6.84 29.87 8.72
N LYS A 37 6.64 31.00 9.38
CA LYS A 37 5.32 31.44 9.87
C LYS A 37 5.08 32.93 9.60
N ILE A 38 3.92 33.25 9.05
CA ILE A 38 3.33 34.60 9.04
C ILE A 38 2.14 34.55 9.99
N GLU A 39 2.16 35.34 11.06
CA GLU A 39 1.09 35.35 12.06
C GLU A 39 -0.11 36.22 11.65
N ASN A 40 -1.15 36.19 12.48
CA ASN A 40 -2.41 36.86 12.21
C ASN A 40 -2.22 38.37 11.98
N GLY A 41 -2.90 38.92 10.98
CA GLY A 41 -2.86 40.36 10.68
C GLY A 41 -1.47 40.94 10.36
N ALA A 42 -0.43 40.12 10.13
CA ALA A 42 0.95 40.59 9.93
C ALA A 42 1.08 41.65 8.82
N PHE A 43 0.30 41.55 7.75
CA PHE A 43 0.26 42.47 6.61
C PHE A 43 -1.13 43.11 6.40
N ALA A 44 -1.89 43.29 7.48
CA ALA A 44 -3.24 43.85 7.38
C ALA A 44 -3.24 45.32 6.91
N ASN A 45 -4.29 45.70 6.18
CA ASN A 45 -4.55 47.07 5.69
C ASN A 45 -3.48 47.63 4.75
N LEU A 46 -2.76 46.77 4.03
CA LEU A 46 -1.79 47.17 3.02
C LEU A 46 -2.43 47.21 1.63
N ALA A 47 -3.26 48.23 1.37
CA ALA A 47 -4.04 48.33 0.14
C ALA A 47 -3.22 48.22 -1.15
N LYS A 48 -1.95 48.65 -1.12
CA LYS A 48 -1.04 48.57 -2.27
C LYS A 48 -0.23 47.28 -2.37
N LEU A 49 -0.20 46.45 -1.32
CA LEU A 49 0.56 45.20 -1.35
C LEU A 49 -0.11 44.25 -2.34
N ALA A 50 0.56 44.00 -3.46
CA ALA A 50 0.05 43.20 -4.57
C ALA A 50 0.84 41.90 -4.79
N LYS A 51 2.01 41.73 -4.14
CA LYS A 51 2.84 40.53 -4.28
C LYS A 51 3.66 40.20 -3.02
N VAL A 52 3.66 38.93 -2.62
CA VAL A 52 4.59 38.33 -1.65
C VAL A 52 5.46 37.30 -2.38
N GLU A 53 6.76 37.55 -2.43
CA GLU A 53 7.72 36.69 -3.11
C GLU A 53 8.42 35.76 -2.12
N VAL A 54 8.55 34.50 -2.49
CA VAL A 54 9.33 33.48 -1.77
C VAL A 54 10.14 32.69 -2.79
N ASP A 55 11.31 32.19 -2.39
CA ASP A 55 12.12 31.32 -3.25
C ASP A 55 11.55 29.88 -3.27
N ALA A 56 11.94 29.08 -4.26
CA ALA A 56 11.46 27.69 -4.41
C ALA A 56 11.85 26.79 -3.22
N THR A 57 12.88 27.17 -2.48
CA THR A 57 13.41 26.53 -1.27
C THR A 57 12.78 27.04 0.03
N SER A 58 11.74 27.88 -0.05
CA SER A 58 11.10 28.47 1.11
C SER A 58 10.54 27.43 2.08
N ASN A 59 10.76 27.65 3.39
CA ASN A 59 10.19 26.85 4.47
C ASN A 59 8.85 27.40 4.99
N LEU A 60 8.23 28.35 4.29
CA LEU A 60 6.96 28.94 4.70
C LEU A 60 5.86 27.88 4.76
N ALA A 61 5.36 27.62 5.96
CA ALA A 61 4.42 26.55 6.26
C ALA A 61 3.08 27.05 6.81
N TYR A 62 3.02 28.29 7.30
CA TYR A 62 1.82 28.84 7.92
C TYR A 62 1.63 30.32 7.60
N ILE A 63 0.41 30.67 7.21
CA ILE A 63 -0.04 32.06 7.07
C ILE A 63 -1.33 32.22 7.88
N GLY A 64 -1.28 33.10 8.87
CA GLY A 64 -2.33 33.28 9.86
C GLY A 64 -3.59 33.95 9.36
N GLU A 65 -4.58 33.97 10.25
CA GLU A 65 -5.88 34.60 10.01
C GLU A 65 -5.72 36.09 9.69
N SER A 66 -6.43 36.54 8.66
CA SER A 66 -6.43 37.94 8.23
C SER A 66 -5.02 38.51 7.96
N ALA A 67 -4.00 37.65 7.79
CA ALA A 67 -2.62 38.08 7.57
C ALA A 67 -2.51 39.09 6.41
N LEU A 68 -3.33 38.92 5.36
CA LEU A 68 -3.38 39.79 4.18
C LEU A 68 -4.75 40.49 4.02
N SER A 69 -5.51 40.68 5.11
CA SER A 69 -6.81 41.37 5.03
C SER A 69 -6.65 42.84 4.63
N GLY A 70 -7.50 43.34 3.74
CA GLY A 70 -7.44 44.74 3.28
C GLY A 70 -6.26 45.04 2.35
N THR A 71 -5.72 44.01 1.69
CA THR A 71 -4.65 44.12 0.69
C THR A 71 -5.18 43.81 -0.71
N SER A 72 -4.51 44.31 -1.76
CA SER A 72 -4.83 43.93 -3.15
C SER A 72 -4.37 42.51 -3.51
N MET A 73 -3.65 41.82 -2.61
CA MET A 73 -3.34 40.39 -2.74
C MET A 73 -4.56 39.48 -2.77
N LEU A 74 -5.72 39.94 -2.29
CA LEU A 74 -6.96 39.17 -2.26
C LEU A 74 -7.81 39.32 -3.53
N GLU A 75 -7.24 39.92 -4.58
CA GLU A 75 -7.90 40.16 -5.87
C GLU A 75 -7.24 39.33 -6.99
N THR A 76 -7.95 39.17 -8.11
CA THR A 76 -7.42 38.48 -9.32
C THR A 76 -6.26 39.22 -9.99
N THR A 77 -5.98 40.45 -9.57
CA THR A 77 -4.85 41.29 -9.98
C THR A 77 -3.57 41.00 -9.20
N SER A 78 -3.62 40.17 -8.15
CA SER A 78 -2.46 39.81 -7.34
C SER A 78 -1.37 39.11 -8.16
N GLY A 79 -0.11 39.43 -7.88
CA GLY A 79 1.05 38.72 -8.43
C GLY A 79 1.22 37.28 -7.93
N ASN A 80 0.41 36.86 -6.95
CA ASN A 80 0.35 35.50 -6.41
C ASN A 80 -0.94 34.76 -6.81
N TYR A 81 -1.79 35.36 -7.65
CA TYR A 81 -2.98 34.72 -8.19
C TYR A 81 -2.61 33.74 -9.30
N ILE A 82 -3.05 32.49 -9.16
CA ILE A 82 -2.88 31.46 -10.19
C ILE A 82 -4.24 31.21 -10.84
N SER A 83 -4.42 31.72 -12.06
CA SER A 83 -5.70 31.72 -12.77
C SER A 83 -6.30 30.33 -12.98
N ASN A 84 -5.47 29.32 -13.25
CA ASN A 84 -5.96 27.95 -13.49
C ASN A 84 -6.57 27.29 -12.25
N PHE A 85 -6.27 27.80 -11.06
CA PHE A 85 -6.78 27.30 -9.79
C PHE A 85 -7.69 28.31 -9.08
N SER A 86 -7.91 29.48 -9.67
CA SER A 86 -8.66 30.59 -9.05
C SER A 86 -8.23 30.90 -7.60
N ALA A 87 -6.93 30.81 -7.31
CA ALA A 87 -6.41 30.84 -5.95
C ALA A 87 -5.18 31.75 -5.79
N ILE A 88 -5.02 32.28 -4.58
CA ILE A 88 -3.81 32.96 -4.12
C ILE A 88 -2.89 31.91 -3.47
N VAL A 89 -1.70 31.77 -4.02
CA VAL A 89 -0.69 30.80 -3.56
C VAL A 89 0.63 31.52 -3.30
N ILE A 90 1.21 31.27 -2.12
CA ILE A 90 2.49 31.85 -1.71
C ILE A 90 3.43 30.69 -1.36
N GLY A 91 4.36 30.41 -2.28
CA GLY A 91 5.25 29.24 -2.18
C GLY A 91 4.47 27.94 -2.19
N LYS A 92 4.53 27.21 -1.07
CA LYS A 92 3.85 25.92 -0.87
C LYS A 92 2.54 26.05 -0.08
N VAL A 93 2.13 27.29 0.25
CA VAL A 93 0.92 27.58 1.02
C VAL A 93 -0.22 28.01 0.10
N TYR A 94 -1.31 27.25 0.12
CA TYR A 94 -2.57 27.61 -0.50
C TYR A 94 -3.35 28.56 0.42
N TYR A 95 -3.34 29.86 0.12
CA TYR A 95 -3.81 30.88 1.06
C TYR A 95 -5.32 31.16 0.97
N ARG A 96 -5.84 31.34 -0.25
CA ARG A 96 -7.24 31.72 -0.45
C ARG A 96 -7.76 31.34 -1.83
N PHE A 97 -8.94 30.74 -1.89
CA PHE A 97 -9.72 30.58 -3.11
C PHE A 97 -10.58 31.83 -3.36
N ILE A 98 -10.50 32.37 -4.56
CA ILE A 98 -11.06 33.68 -4.92
C ILE A 98 -12.46 33.55 -5.55
N ASP A 99 -12.70 32.51 -6.33
CA ASP A 99 -13.97 32.35 -7.05
C ASP A 99 -15.09 31.81 -6.16
N LYS A 100 -15.92 32.72 -5.61
CA LYS A 100 -17.06 32.35 -4.75
C LYS A 100 -18.22 31.66 -5.48
N THR A 101 -18.20 31.64 -6.81
CA THR A 101 -19.27 31.08 -7.65
C THR A 101 -18.94 29.70 -8.21
N ALA A 102 -17.69 29.26 -8.10
CA ALA A 102 -17.25 27.96 -8.60
C ALA A 102 -17.91 26.80 -7.84
N THR A 103 -18.29 25.76 -8.58
CA THR A 103 -18.81 24.50 -8.03
C THR A 103 -17.72 23.47 -7.75
N SER A 104 -16.52 23.66 -8.32
CA SER A 104 -15.36 22.79 -8.11
C SER A 104 -14.07 23.60 -8.00
N ALA A 105 -13.11 23.12 -7.21
CA ALA A 105 -11.76 23.68 -7.09
C ALA A 105 -10.71 22.57 -7.21
N SER A 106 -9.47 22.95 -7.55
CA SER A 106 -8.33 22.04 -7.52
C SER A 106 -7.10 22.74 -6.97
N LEU A 107 -6.14 21.97 -6.44
CA LEU A 107 -4.89 22.50 -5.89
C LEU A 107 -3.71 22.25 -6.84
N PRO A 108 -2.72 23.16 -6.90
CA PRO A 108 -1.43 22.89 -7.54
C PRO A 108 -0.69 21.68 -6.91
N LEU A 109 0.16 21.00 -7.70
CA LEU A 109 0.88 19.78 -7.27
C LEU A 109 1.91 19.99 -6.14
N ASN A 110 2.43 21.21 -6.00
CA ASN A 110 3.50 21.56 -5.05
C ASN A 110 2.99 22.12 -3.71
N ILE A 111 1.68 22.10 -3.47
CA ILE A 111 1.10 22.56 -2.21
C ILE A 111 1.40 21.54 -1.11
N GLU A 112 1.89 22.05 0.01
CA GLU A 112 2.12 21.28 1.24
C GLU A 112 1.25 21.79 2.40
N HIS A 113 0.72 23.01 2.32
CA HIS A 113 0.00 23.64 3.43
C HIS A 113 -1.26 24.36 2.94
N ILE A 114 -2.38 24.19 3.64
CA ILE A 114 -3.62 24.93 3.38
C ILE A 114 -3.84 25.90 4.53
N ALA A 115 -3.97 27.19 4.22
CA ALA A 115 -4.12 28.23 5.23
C ALA A 115 -5.52 28.20 5.90
N PRO A 116 -5.68 28.79 7.10
CA PRO A 116 -6.99 28.98 7.71
C PRO A 116 -7.95 29.73 6.78
N TYR A 117 -9.21 29.30 6.75
CA TYR A 117 -10.29 29.88 5.94
C TYR A 117 -10.04 29.85 4.41
N ALA A 118 -9.14 29.02 3.90
CA ALA A 118 -8.75 29.02 2.48
C ALA A 118 -9.94 28.96 1.49
N PHE A 119 -10.99 28.18 1.81
CA PHE A 119 -12.22 28.04 1.01
C PHE A 119 -13.46 28.57 1.71
N ASP A 120 -13.31 29.30 2.82
CA ASP A 120 -14.46 29.78 3.60
C ASP A 120 -15.42 30.64 2.76
N GLY A 121 -16.71 30.39 2.93
CA GLY A 121 -17.80 31.11 2.26
C GLY A 121 -17.99 30.79 0.78
N CYS A 122 -17.32 29.76 0.25
CA CYS A 122 -17.55 29.29 -1.13
C CYS A 122 -18.77 28.36 -1.16
N SER A 123 -19.97 28.93 -0.99
CA SER A 123 -21.22 28.20 -0.74
C SER A 123 -21.66 27.29 -1.88
N GLU A 124 -21.19 27.52 -3.10
CA GLU A 124 -21.50 26.68 -4.27
C GLU A 124 -20.49 25.55 -4.48
N LEU A 125 -19.35 25.60 -3.80
CA LEU A 125 -18.23 24.68 -3.99
C LEU A 125 -18.56 23.29 -3.43
N ALA A 126 -18.84 22.34 -4.32
CA ALA A 126 -19.26 20.97 -4.01
C ALA A 126 -18.16 19.92 -4.19
N ALA A 127 -17.08 20.24 -4.91
CA ALA A 127 -15.95 19.35 -5.14
C ALA A 127 -14.60 20.06 -4.97
N ILE A 128 -13.64 19.44 -4.28
CA ILE A 128 -12.27 19.94 -4.16
C ILE A 128 -11.29 18.81 -4.53
N ALA A 129 -10.56 18.98 -5.63
CA ALA A 129 -9.59 18.01 -6.12
C ALA A 129 -8.19 18.29 -5.56
N PHE A 130 -7.69 17.37 -4.74
CA PHE A 130 -6.33 17.39 -4.22
C PHE A 130 -5.39 16.70 -5.21
N ALA A 131 -4.86 17.44 -6.19
CA ALA A 131 -4.03 16.90 -7.29
C ALA A 131 -2.79 16.11 -6.82
N ASN A 132 -2.35 16.31 -5.57
CA ASN A 132 -1.38 15.46 -4.89
C ASN A 132 -1.70 15.37 -3.39
N ALA A 133 -2.80 14.68 -3.04
CA ALA A 133 -3.26 14.58 -1.64
C ALA A 133 -2.15 14.09 -0.69
N ASN A 134 -1.23 13.25 -1.16
CA ASN A 134 -0.10 12.73 -0.38
C ASN A 134 1.03 13.75 -0.16
N ASN A 135 0.88 15.03 -0.49
CA ASN A 135 1.86 16.08 -0.18
C ASN A 135 1.39 17.05 0.91
N ILE A 136 0.11 17.03 1.29
CA ILE A 136 -0.43 17.97 2.27
C ILE A 136 0.06 17.60 3.67
N LYS A 137 0.74 18.53 4.32
CA LYS A 137 1.34 18.39 5.66
C LYS A 137 0.48 19.01 6.75
N THR A 138 -0.15 20.17 6.46
CA THR A 138 -0.99 20.88 7.44
C THR A 138 -2.20 21.56 6.78
N ILE A 139 -3.27 21.68 7.56
CA ILE A 139 -4.50 22.36 7.16
C ILE A 139 -4.91 23.27 8.32
N GLY A 140 -5.09 24.55 8.02
CA GLY A 140 -5.53 25.54 8.99
C GLY A 140 -7.00 25.38 9.35
N LYS A 141 -7.37 25.86 10.54
CA LYS A 141 -8.76 25.84 11.02
C LYS A 141 -9.74 26.45 10.01
N ARG A 142 -10.93 25.88 9.96
CA ARG A 142 -12.06 26.36 9.14
C ARG A 142 -11.72 26.54 7.67
N ALA A 143 -10.73 25.78 7.15
CA ALA A 143 -10.31 25.89 5.76
C ALA A 143 -11.46 25.63 4.78
N PHE A 144 -12.46 24.83 5.15
CA PHE A 144 -13.55 24.39 4.27
C PHE A 144 -14.96 24.79 4.75
N THR A 145 -15.05 25.61 5.80
CA THR A 145 -16.33 26.01 6.38
C THR A 145 -17.20 26.76 5.35
N ASN A 146 -18.52 26.63 5.47
CA ASN A 146 -19.50 27.25 4.56
C ASN A 146 -19.36 26.82 3.07
N THR A 147 -18.84 25.63 2.79
CA THR A 147 -18.86 25.03 1.44
C THR A 147 -19.98 23.99 1.30
N LYS A 148 -20.35 23.63 0.06
CA LYS A 148 -21.19 22.43 -0.19
C LYS A 148 -20.36 21.15 -0.03
N TRP A 149 -19.05 21.23 -0.23
CA TRP A 149 -18.13 20.11 -0.17
C TRP A 149 -18.14 19.41 1.18
N ILE A 150 -18.14 20.14 2.31
CA ILE A 150 -18.23 19.52 3.66
C ILE A 150 -19.52 18.74 3.91
N LYS A 151 -20.56 18.97 3.10
CA LYS A 151 -21.85 18.25 3.18
C LYS A 151 -21.88 17.00 2.33
N ASN A 152 -20.89 16.81 1.45
CA ASN A 152 -20.81 15.65 0.59
C ASN A 152 -20.51 14.41 1.43
N THR A 153 -21.47 13.51 1.54
CA THR A 153 -21.35 12.27 2.33
C THR A 153 -20.43 11.24 1.67
N GLU A 154 -20.20 11.33 0.35
CA GLU A 154 -19.23 10.48 -0.35
C GLU A 154 -17.79 10.85 0.04
N ASP A 155 -17.48 12.14 0.11
CA ASP A 155 -16.15 12.64 0.48
C ASP A 155 -15.94 12.67 2.00
N ASN A 156 -17.03 12.88 2.78
CA ASN A 156 -17.00 13.10 4.22
C ASN A 156 -18.03 12.20 4.95
N PRO A 157 -17.83 10.86 4.95
CA PRO A 157 -18.77 9.92 5.55
C PRO A 157 -18.94 10.17 7.05
N ASN A 158 -20.17 10.00 7.55
CA ASN A 158 -20.56 10.27 8.95
C ASN A 158 -20.25 11.70 9.42
N GLY A 159 -20.09 12.66 8.49
CA GLY A 159 -19.80 14.04 8.82
C GLY A 159 -18.33 14.33 9.13
N PHE A 160 -17.43 13.35 9.03
CA PHE A 160 -16.00 13.55 9.27
C PHE A 160 -15.32 14.08 8.01
N VAL A 161 -14.93 15.36 8.03
CA VAL A 161 -14.16 15.96 6.93
C VAL A 161 -12.69 15.59 7.10
N ILE A 162 -12.26 14.57 6.36
CA ILE A 162 -10.92 13.98 6.47
C ILE A 162 -10.13 14.27 5.20
N VAL A 163 -8.99 14.92 5.34
CA VAL A 163 -8.08 15.18 4.22
C VAL A 163 -6.85 14.31 4.33
N LYS A 164 -6.54 13.57 3.25
CA LYS A 164 -5.32 12.78 3.13
C LYS A 164 -4.11 13.69 2.98
N GLY A 165 -2.99 13.26 3.53
CA GLY A 165 -1.75 14.02 3.62
C GLY A 165 -0.52 13.13 3.74
N ASN A 166 0.63 13.76 3.97
CA ASN A 166 1.87 13.07 4.31
C ASN A 166 2.70 13.93 5.24
N SER A 167 3.20 13.32 6.31
CA SER A 167 4.17 13.93 7.20
C SER A 167 5.34 12.96 7.39
N ALA A 168 6.57 13.44 7.20
CA ALA A 168 7.79 12.65 7.34
C ALA A 168 7.79 11.30 6.57
N ASN A 169 7.27 11.29 5.34
CA ASN A 169 7.13 10.11 4.48
C ASN A 169 6.14 9.04 4.99
N LYS A 170 5.20 9.44 5.84
CA LYS A 170 4.10 8.60 6.33
C LYS A 170 2.76 9.21 5.89
N GLU A 171 1.86 8.37 5.37
CA GLU A 171 0.49 8.81 5.04
C GLU A 171 -0.22 9.33 6.30
N THR A 172 -0.80 10.52 6.21
CA THR A 172 -1.63 11.12 7.26
C THR A 172 -3.06 11.27 6.79
N ARG A 173 -4.00 11.24 7.74
CA ARG A 173 -5.42 11.51 7.51
C ARG A 173 -5.89 12.49 8.58
N MET A 174 -5.99 13.76 8.19
CA MET A 174 -6.28 14.87 9.09
C MET A 174 -7.79 15.08 9.13
N LEU A 175 -8.41 14.86 10.29
CA LEU A 175 -9.78 15.29 10.55
C LEU A 175 -9.76 16.80 10.82
N VAL A 176 -10.39 17.58 9.95
CA VAL A 176 -10.27 19.05 9.94
C VAL A 176 -11.58 19.77 10.23
N GLU A 177 -12.72 19.09 10.05
CA GLU A 177 -14.04 19.63 10.37
C GLU A 177 -15.03 18.47 10.62
N TYR A 178 -15.99 18.68 11.51
CA TYR A 178 -17.14 17.78 11.69
C TYR A 178 -18.42 18.48 11.23
N TYR A 179 -19.18 17.84 10.35
CA TYR A 179 -20.43 18.34 9.80
C TYR A 179 -21.63 17.48 10.20
N SER A 180 -22.74 18.12 10.60
CA SER A 180 -24.02 17.47 10.87
C SER A 180 -25.16 18.45 10.64
N GLU A 181 -26.12 18.10 9.79
CA GLU A 181 -27.32 18.91 9.54
C GLU A 181 -28.20 19.07 10.79
N SER A 182 -28.17 18.08 11.69
CA SER A 182 -28.89 18.12 12.97
C SER A 182 -28.10 18.83 14.07
N PHE A 183 -26.94 19.43 13.75
CA PHE A 183 -25.98 19.97 14.72
C PHE A 183 -25.56 18.94 15.79
N GLY A 184 -25.59 17.64 15.43
CA GLY A 184 -25.31 16.53 16.33
C GLY A 184 -26.38 16.30 17.40
N THR A 185 -27.54 16.98 17.36
CA THR A 185 -28.60 16.85 18.38
C THR A 185 -29.24 15.46 18.44
N ASN A 186 -29.16 14.71 17.34
CA ASN A 186 -29.62 13.31 17.25
C ASN A 186 -28.51 12.27 17.45
N THR A 187 -27.25 12.70 17.58
CA THR A 187 -26.07 11.81 17.67
C THR A 187 -25.43 11.96 19.04
N PRO A 188 -25.87 11.21 20.07
CA PRO A 188 -25.35 11.39 21.42
C PRO A 188 -23.88 10.96 21.53
N ASN A 189 -23.42 9.97 20.75
CA ASN A 189 -22.08 9.41 20.84
C ASN A 189 -21.44 9.33 19.45
N ILE A 190 -20.15 9.65 19.33
CA ILE A 190 -19.37 9.49 18.09
C ILE A 190 -18.10 8.66 18.35
N GLU A 191 -17.68 7.93 17.33
CA GLU A 191 -16.41 7.20 17.30
C GLU A 191 -15.56 7.75 16.16
N ILE A 192 -14.39 8.30 16.49
CA ILE A 192 -13.44 8.81 15.50
C ILE A 192 -12.77 7.59 14.84
N PRO A 193 -12.80 7.46 13.51
CA PRO A 193 -12.29 6.27 12.82
C PRO A 193 -10.82 5.98 13.10
N ASP A 194 -10.46 4.69 13.15
CA ASP A 194 -9.09 4.23 13.41
C ASP A 194 -8.05 4.74 12.40
N HIS A 195 -8.46 5.11 11.18
CA HIS A 195 -7.53 5.57 10.15
C HIS A 195 -7.19 7.07 10.26
N VAL A 196 -7.85 7.83 11.15
CA VAL A 196 -7.56 9.25 11.40
C VAL A 196 -6.25 9.35 12.18
N THR A 197 -5.33 10.18 11.69
CA THR A 197 -4.01 10.37 12.33
C THR A 197 -3.92 11.66 13.14
N SER A 198 -4.76 12.66 12.87
CA SER A 198 -4.78 13.91 13.65
C SER A 198 -6.14 14.59 13.65
N ILE A 199 -6.43 15.34 14.71
CA ILE A 199 -7.62 16.18 14.84
C ILE A 199 -7.18 17.65 14.87
N GLY A 200 -7.64 18.42 13.89
CA GLY A 200 -7.26 19.82 13.69
C GLY A 200 -7.88 20.80 14.68
N GLU A 201 -7.34 22.02 14.69
CA GLU A 201 -7.83 23.13 15.52
C GLU A 201 -9.29 23.45 15.16
N GLU A 202 -10.16 23.57 16.18
CA GLU A 202 -11.59 23.90 16.04
C GLU A 202 -12.41 22.92 15.17
N THR A 203 -11.98 21.66 15.05
CA THR A 203 -12.66 20.62 14.23
C THR A 203 -14.17 20.51 14.51
N PHE A 204 -14.59 20.55 15.78
CA PHE A 204 -15.98 20.33 16.20
C PHE A 204 -16.73 21.63 16.54
N ASN A 205 -16.38 22.75 15.93
CA ASN A 205 -16.87 24.07 16.36
C ASN A 205 -18.34 24.37 16.08
N PHE A 206 -18.83 24.05 14.87
CA PHE A 206 -20.14 24.54 14.44
C PHE A 206 -21.25 23.50 14.52
N TYR A 207 -20.95 22.25 14.15
CA TYR A 207 -21.99 21.24 13.89
C TYR A 207 -22.04 20.12 14.93
N ALA A 208 -21.37 20.28 16.07
CA ALA A 208 -21.20 19.24 17.10
C ALA A 208 -21.92 19.53 18.43
N THR A 209 -22.86 20.49 18.46
CA THR A 209 -23.44 21.00 19.71
C THR A 209 -24.19 19.95 20.54
N GLY A 210 -24.68 18.87 19.91
CA GLY A 210 -25.39 17.77 20.54
C GLY A 210 -24.58 16.52 20.92
N ILE A 211 -23.29 16.47 20.56
CA ILE A 211 -22.42 15.31 20.85
C ILE A 211 -22.11 15.25 22.34
N LYS A 212 -22.41 14.12 22.98
CA LYS A 212 -22.19 13.88 24.42
C LYS A 212 -20.94 13.06 24.69
N THR A 213 -20.59 12.13 23.81
CA THR A 213 -19.45 11.24 24.03
C THR A 213 -18.60 11.12 22.77
N VAL A 214 -17.28 11.19 22.93
CA VAL A 214 -16.32 10.99 21.84
C VAL A 214 -15.39 9.83 22.21
N LYS A 215 -15.43 8.78 21.40
CA LYS A 215 -14.50 7.65 21.44
C LYS A 215 -13.43 7.85 20.39
N PHE A 216 -12.16 7.69 20.78
CA PHE A 216 -11.01 7.89 19.91
C PHE A 216 -10.56 6.58 19.28
N GLY A 217 -10.30 6.61 17.97
CA GLY A 217 -9.59 5.55 17.26
C GLY A 217 -8.13 5.43 17.69
N THR A 218 -7.52 4.31 17.33
CA THR A 218 -6.22 3.85 17.86
C THR A 218 -4.99 4.46 17.20
N ASN A 219 -5.09 5.07 16.01
CA ASN A 219 -3.94 5.65 15.28
C ASN A 219 -3.87 7.18 15.34
N ILE A 220 -4.62 7.81 16.25
CA ILE A 220 -4.56 9.27 16.39
C ILE A 220 -3.23 9.63 17.06
N GLU A 221 -2.44 10.43 16.37
CA GLU A 221 -1.11 10.84 16.79
C GLU A 221 -1.13 12.22 17.46
N ARG A 222 -2.09 13.08 17.07
CA ARG A 222 -2.14 14.48 17.52
C ARG A 222 -3.56 15.04 17.62
N ILE A 223 -3.82 15.80 18.69
CA ILE A 223 -5.04 16.60 18.86
C ILE A 223 -4.63 18.05 19.10
N GLU A 224 -5.03 18.94 18.18
CA GLU A 224 -4.69 20.36 18.22
C GLU A 224 -5.53 21.15 19.22
N ASN A 225 -5.11 22.38 19.51
CA ASN A 225 -5.81 23.30 20.42
C ASN A 225 -7.28 23.50 20.01
N TYR A 226 -8.17 23.60 21.00
CA TYR A 226 -9.58 23.92 20.82
C TYR A 226 -10.32 22.97 19.86
N ALA A 227 -9.82 21.75 19.64
CA ALA A 227 -10.41 20.79 18.70
C ALA A 227 -11.91 20.56 18.93
N PHE A 228 -12.34 20.61 20.20
CA PHE A 228 -13.73 20.40 20.61
C PHE A 228 -14.50 21.68 20.97
N ASP A 229 -13.87 22.86 20.92
CA ASP A 229 -14.52 24.14 21.22
C ASP A 229 -15.77 24.28 20.34
N GLY A 230 -16.96 24.41 20.93
CA GLY A 230 -18.26 24.41 20.23
C GLY A 230 -19.12 23.14 20.40
N ALA A 231 -18.53 22.02 20.82
CA ALA A 231 -19.24 20.79 21.14
C ALA A 231 -19.86 20.85 22.56
N THR A 232 -20.90 21.70 22.71
CA THR A 232 -21.47 22.13 24.00
C THR A 232 -22.18 21.06 24.82
N ALA A 233 -22.40 19.85 24.28
CA ALA A 233 -23.04 18.76 25.01
C ALA A 233 -22.06 17.70 25.52
N ILE A 234 -20.75 17.81 25.22
CA ILE A 234 -19.77 16.78 25.56
C ILE A 234 -19.76 16.55 27.08
N LYS A 235 -19.82 15.28 27.46
CA LYS A 235 -19.73 14.79 28.83
C LYS A 235 -18.56 13.84 29.01
N SER A 236 -18.11 13.17 27.94
CA SER A 236 -17.05 12.17 28.06
C SER A 236 -16.16 12.00 26.84
N PHE A 237 -14.91 11.67 27.13
CA PHE A 237 -13.86 11.30 26.19
C PHE A 237 -13.33 9.90 26.55
N ILE A 238 -13.23 9.01 25.56
CA ILE A 238 -12.92 7.59 25.77
C ILE A 238 -11.72 7.17 24.92
N PHE A 239 -10.69 6.62 25.56
CA PHE A 239 -9.46 6.13 24.91
C PHE A 239 -9.30 4.63 25.13
N THR A 240 -9.47 3.82 24.08
CA THR A 240 -9.51 2.34 24.19
C THR A 240 -8.15 1.68 24.05
N GLY A 241 -7.22 2.30 23.31
CA GLY A 241 -5.90 1.75 22.98
C GLY A 241 -4.75 2.28 23.83
N VAL A 242 -5.02 3.02 24.91
CA VAL A 242 -3.97 3.65 25.73
C VAL A 242 -3.56 2.76 26.89
N GLU A 243 -2.26 2.48 26.97
CA GLU A 243 -1.65 1.71 28.06
C GLU A 243 -0.50 2.49 28.70
N PHE A 244 -0.20 2.18 29.97
CA PHE A 244 0.98 2.72 30.64
C PHE A 244 2.05 1.64 30.76
N LYS A 245 3.16 1.81 30.06
CA LYS A 245 4.26 0.85 29.99
C LYS A 245 5.60 1.59 29.93
N ASP A 246 6.61 1.07 30.64
CA ASP A 246 7.97 1.61 30.64
C ASP A 246 8.03 3.12 30.98
N ASN A 247 7.21 3.55 31.94
CA ASN A 247 7.01 4.95 32.36
C ASN A 247 6.50 5.88 31.24
N LYS A 248 5.76 5.35 30.27
CA LYS A 248 5.18 6.10 29.14
C LYS A 248 3.74 5.69 28.86
N LEU A 249 2.97 6.60 28.28
CA LEU A 249 1.71 6.26 27.62
C LEU A 249 2.01 5.72 26.22
N VAL A 250 1.56 4.49 25.95
CA VAL A 250 1.63 3.84 24.63
C VAL A 250 0.24 3.90 24.02
N GLY A 251 0.14 4.31 22.74
CA GLY A 251 -1.14 4.43 22.03
C GLY A 251 -1.92 5.73 22.32
N ALA A 252 -1.37 6.66 23.11
CA ALA A 252 -1.99 7.96 23.35
C ALA A 252 -1.54 8.99 22.30
N PRO A 253 -2.44 9.87 21.81
CA PRO A 253 -2.05 10.99 20.97
C PRO A 253 -1.26 12.03 21.77
N PHE A 254 -0.36 12.76 21.11
CA PHE A 254 0.10 14.04 21.63
C PHE A 254 -1.08 15.01 21.70
N VAL A 255 -1.25 15.70 22.83
CA VAL A 255 -2.33 16.67 23.03
C VAL A 255 -1.73 18.04 23.27
N GLU A 256 -2.21 19.02 22.53
CA GLU A 256 -1.89 20.42 22.81
C GLU A 256 -2.49 20.88 24.15
N GLU A 257 -1.93 21.95 24.71
CA GLU A 257 -2.31 22.45 26.04
C GLU A 257 -3.82 22.71 26.19
N ASN A 258 -4.45 23.24 25.13
CA ASN A 258 -5.87 23.55 25.10
C ASN A 258 -6.69 22.59 24.22
N ALA A 259 -6.21 21.37 23.96
CA ALA A 259 -6.87 20.42 23.06
C ALA A 259 -8.35 20.12 23.40
N PHE A 260 -8.67 20.11 24.70
CA PHE A 260 -10.02 19.85 25.23
C PHE A 260 -10.65 21.07 25.92
N ALA A 261 -10.12 22.27 25.66
CA ALA A 261 -10.61 23.51 26.27
C ALA A 261 -11.47 24.33 25.32
N ASP A 262 -12.32 25.19 25.90
CA ASP A 262 -12.95 26.31 25.20
C ASP A 262 -11.94 27.45 24.96
N THR A 263 -12.35 28.48 24.22
CA THR A 263 -11.48 29.66 23.98
C THR A 263 -11.12 30.47 25.23
N ASN A 264 -11.71 30.16 26.39
CA ASN A 264 -11.35 30.72 27.69
C ASN A 264 -10.39 29.81 28.47
N GLU A 265 -9.79 28.82 27.81
CA GLU A 265 -8.85 27.84 28.38
C GLU A 265 -9.49 26.95 29.47
N ARG A 266 -10.82 26.79 29.46
CA ARG A 266 -11.54 25.93 30.40
C ARG A 266 -11.86 24.59 29.77
N LEU A 267 -11.64 23.50 30.52
CA LEU A 267 -12.03 22.15 30.08
C LEU A 267 -13.50 22.12 29.65
N ILE A 268 -13.75 21.62 28.44
CA ILE A 268 -15.05 21.68 27.82
C ILE A 268 -16.09 20.91 28.63
N ASN A 269 -17.17 21.60 29.02
CA ASN A 269 -18.31 21.08 29.79
C ASN A 269 -17.98 20.21 31.00
N ASN A 270 -16.80 20.40 31.61
CA ASN A 270 -16.32 19.54 32.69
C ASN A 270 -16.32 18.04 32.32
N ALA A 271 -16.02 17.73 31.05
CA ALA A 271 -16.06 16.39 30.50
C ALA A 271 -15.18 15.41 31.28
N LYS A 272 -15.57 14.14 31.30
CA LYS A 272 -14.85 13.05 31.96
C LYS A 272 -13.96 12.30 30.96
N PHE A 273 -12.71 12.06 31.34
CA PHE A 273 -11.76 11.24 30.61
C PHE A 273 -11.74 9.84 31.20
N TYR A 274 -12.09 8.83 30.41
CA TYR A 274 -12.12 7.44 30.85
C TYR A 274 -10.83 6.73 30.44
N PHE A 275 -10.12 6.18 31.43
CA PHE A 275 -8.89 5.41 31.25
C PHE A 275 -8.87 4.18 32.17
N ARG A 276 -8.07 3.18 31.78
CA ARG A 276 -7.75 2.04 32.66
C ARG A 276 -7.06 2.49 33.94
N GLN A 277 -7.29 1.77 35.03
CA GLN A 277 -6.67 2.05 36.34
C GLN A 277 -5.14 2.20 36.25
N SER A 278 -4.47 1.31 35.50
CA SER A 278 -3.01 1.32 35.33
C SER A 278 -2.49 2.62 34.69
N VAL A 279 -3.28 3.25 33.81
CA VAL A 279 -2.94 4.53 33.19
C VAL A 279 -3.03 5.66 34.20
N LEU A 280 -4.10 5.70 34.99
CA LEU A 280 -4.27 6.72 36.05
C LEU A 280 -3.19 6.62 37.13
N GLU A 281 -2.88 5.39 37.57
CA GLU A 281 -1.78 5.12 38.50
C GLU A 281 -0.43 5.54 37.92
N GLY A 282 -0.20 5.28 36.63
CA GLY A 282 0.98 5.73 35.90
C GLY A 282 1.13 7.26 35.91
N LEU A 283 0.06 7.98 35.59
CA LEU A 283 0.03 9.45 35.59
C LEU A 283 0.19 10.03 37.01
N ASP A 284 -0.37 9.38 38.03
CA ASP A 284 -0.13 9.73 39.44
C ASP A 284 1.33 9.51 39.85
N ASN A 285 1.95 8.42 39.38
CA ASN A 285 3.36 8.14 39.64
C ASN A 285 4.28 9.17 38.98
N ILE A 286 3.98 9.61 37.75
CA ILE A 286 4.72 10.69 37.07
C ILE A 286 4.57 12.01 37.85
N ASN A 287 3.33 12.42 38.18
CA ASN A 287 3.07 13.70 38.85
C ASN A 287 3.54 13.76 40.31
N SER A 288 3.65 12.62 40.98
CA SER A 288 4.21 12.52 42.34
C SER A 288 5.72 12.33 42.37
N GLY A 289 6.37 12.22 41.20
CA GLY A 289 7.81 11.98 41.07
C GLY A 289 8.26 10.57 41.42
N LYS A 290 7.34 9.61 41.55
CA LYS A 290 7.64 8.18 41.75
C LYS A 290 8.13 7.49 40.48
N ALA A 291 7.74 8.00 39.32
CA ALA A 291 8.24 7.62 38.02
C ALA A 291 8.71 8.87 37.27
N ALA A 292 9.71 8.74 36.40
CA ALA A 292 10.21 9.82 35.56
C ALA A 292 10.08 9.44 34.08
N THR A 293 9.77 10.42 33.25
CA THR A 293 9.65 10.25 31.81
C THR A 293 10.17 11.50 31.08
N THR A 294 10.73 11.28 29.90
CA THR A 294 11.12 12.35 28.95
C THR A 294 10.22 12.36 27.73
N ASP A 295 9.21 11.50 27.70
CA ASP A 295 8.27 11.37 26.59
C ASP A 295 7.28 12.54 26.56
N ALA A 296 7.32 13.34 25.50
CA ALA A 296 6.55 14.58 25.40
C ALA A 296 5.04 14.35 25.46
N THR A 297 4.54 13.27 24.85
CA THR A 297 3.13 12.87 24.92
C THR A 297 2.71 12.55 26.35
N THR A 298 3.50 11.74 27.04
CA THR A 298 3.24 11.39 28.44
C THR A 298 3.28 12.63 29.34
N LEU A 299 4.20 13.56 29.10
CA LEU A 299 4.28 14.83 29.86
C LEU A 299 3.06 15.73 29.62
N ALA A 300 2.59 15.85 28.39
CA ALA A 300 1.39 16.61 28.05
C ALA A 300 0.15 16.05 28.75
N TRP A 301 -0.04 14.72 28.70
CA TRP A 301 -1.13 14.05 29.43
C TRP A 301 -0.98 14.17 30.95
N ALA A 302 0.23 14.06 31.50
CA ALA A 302 0.47 14.25 32.93
C ALA A 302 0.12 15.67 33.39
N GLN A 303 0.40 16.69 32.58
CA GLN A 303 0.01 18.06 32.83
C GLN A 303 -1.52 18.22 32.79
N LEU A 304 -2.20 17.72 31.76
CA LEU A 304 -3.65 17.77 31.65
C LEU A 304 -4.34 17.06 32.82
N TYR A 305 -3.86 15.88 33.18
CA TYR A 305 -4.32 15.08 34.33
C TYR A 305 -4.10 15.82 35.65
N ARG A 306 -2.94 16.44 35.85
CA ARG A 306 -2.64 17.21 37.08
C ARG A 306 -3.59 18.40 37.25
N LEU A 307 -3.96 19.07 36.16
CA LEU A 307 -4.83 20.24 36.17
C LEU A 307 -6.31 19.87 36.31
N ASN A 308 -6.72 18.67 35.87
CA ASN A 308 -8.11 18.24 35.81
C ASN A 308 -8.34 16.87 36.47
N LYS A 309 -7.64 16.56 37.57
CA LYS A 309 -7.61 15.21 38.16
C LYS A 309 -9.00 14.61 38.41
N ASP A 310 -9.95 15.40 38.91
CA ASP A 310 -11.32 14.95 39.20
C ASP A 310 -12.13 14.59 37.93
N ASN A 311 -11.64 14.97 36.76
CA ASN A 311 -12.22 14.65 35.46
C ASN A 311 -11.71 13.33 34.89
N PHE A 312 -10.59 12.81 35.39
CA PHE A 312 -10.07 11.52 34.96
C PHE A 312 -10.66 10.43 35.83
N VAL A 313 -11.44 9.57 35.20
CA VAL A 313 -12.24 8.55 35.88
C VAL A 313 -11.70 7.19 35.49
N GLU A 314 -11.45 6.36 36.51
CA GLU A 314 -11.15 4.95 36.29
C GLU A 314 -12.35 4.30 35.62
N GLU A 315 -12.10 3.72 34.47
CA GLU A 315 -13.08 2.90 33.81
C GLU A 315 -13.22 1.56 34.53
N LYS A 316 -14.40 1.29 35.06
CA LYS A 316 -14.70 0.07 35.81
C LYS A 316 -15.19 -1.05 34.87
N VAL A 317 -14.83 -2.28 35.23
CA VAL A 317 -15.38 -3.49 34.63
C VAL A 317 -16.82 -3.63 35.10
N ASP A 318 -17.76 -3.24 34.25
CA ASP A 318 -19.18 -3.20 34.62
C ASP A 318 -19.97 -4.35 33.99
N LYS A 319 -19.53 -4.93 32.86
CA LYS A 319 -20.32 -5.92 32.08
C LYS A 319 -19.48 -7.13 31.69
N VAL A 320 -20.02 -8.33 31.93
CA VAL A 320 -19.49 -9.57 31.33
C VAL A 320 -20.56 -10.14 30.40
N TYR A 321 -20.20 -10.30 29.14
CA TYR A 321 -21.05 -10.90 28.11
C TYR A 321 -20.81 -12.41 28.08
N ILE A 322 -21.89 -13.18 28.16
CA ILE A 322 -21.86 -14.63 28.08
C ILE A 322 -22.01 -15.02 26.61
N ASN A 323 -21.15 -15.92 26.12
CA ASN A 323 -21.26 -16.48 24.77
C ASN A 323 -22.71 -16.99 24.52
N THR A 324 -23.29 -16.60 23.38
CA THR A 324 -24.64 -16.95 22.95
C THR A 324 -24.93 -18.45 22.95
N ASP A 325 -23.92 -19.30 22.74
CA ASP A 325 -24.08 -20.77 22.74
C ASP A 325 -24.23 -21.36 24.15
N VAL A 326 -23.81 -20.62 25.18
CA VAL A 326 -23.86 -21.03 26.59
C VAL A 326 -25.25 -20.79 27.20
N ILE A 327 -26.00 -19.82 26.67
CA ILE A 327 -27.34 -19.45 27.16
C ILE A 327 -28.36 -20.62 26.98
N PRO A 328 -28.49 -21.25 25.79
CA PRO A 328 -29.40 -22.38 25.59
C PRO A 328 -28.98 -23.67 26.31
N THR A 329 -27.68 -23.85 26.53
CA THR A 329 -27.12 -25.15 26.95
C THR A 329 -26.88 -25.28 28.45
N LYS A 330 -26.54 -24.18 29.15
CA LYS A 330 -26.24 -24.20 30.60
C LYS A 330 -27.19 -23.38 31.47
N LEU A 331 -27.72 -22.25 30.98
CA LEU A 331 -28.62 -21.37 31.76
C LEU A 331 -30.10 -21.75 31.63
N LEU A 332 -30.51 -22.33 30.49
CA LEU A 332 -31.90 -22.67 30.18
C LEU A 332 -32.25 -24.16 30.31
N LYS A 333 -31.27 -25.06 30.49
CA LYS A 333 -31.54 -26.46 30.80
C LYS A 333 -31.86 -26.62 32.28
N THR A 334 -33.11 -26.36 32.65
CA THR A 334 -33.59 -26.85 33.95
C THR A 334 -33.76 -28.36 33.90
N ASP A 335 -33.66 -28.99 35.07
CA ASP A 335 -34.20 -30.32 35.29
C ASP A 335 -35.64 -30.33 34.74
N ALA A 336 -35.98 -31.30 33.88
CA ALA A 336 -37.27 -31.39 33.19
C ALA A 336 -38.48 -31.41 34.17
N SER A 337 -38.22 -31.57 35.47
CA SER A 337 -39.19 -31.58 36.56
C SER A 337 -39.39 -30.23 37.28
N LYS A 338 -38.66 -29.15 36.96
CA LYS A 338 -38.74 -27.85 37.64
C LYS A 338 -38.98 -26.67 36.70
N ASN A 339 -39.75 -25.70 37.19
CA ASN A 339 -39.99 -24.43 36.52
C ASN A 339 -38.70 -23.58 36.51
N ALA A 340 -38.35 -23.00 35.35
CA ALA A 340 -37.19 -22.11 35.19
C ALA A 340 -37.13 -20.97 36.22
N PHE A 341 -38.29 -20.51 36.71
CA PHE A 341 -38.42 -19.47 37.73
C PHE A 341 -38.13 -19.91 39.17
N GLU A 342 -38.06 -21.21 39.47
CA GLU A 342 -37.87 -21.76 40.82
C GLU A 342 -36.43 -22.22 41.08
N THR A 343 -35.54 -22.07 40.10
CA THR A 343 -34.15 -22.52 40.18
C THR A 343 -33.29 -21.46 40.88
N THR A 344 -33.05 -21.62 42.19
CA THR A 344 -32.01 -20.86 42.89
C THR A 344 -30.64 -21.41 42.53
N TYR A 345 -29.89 -20.65 41.72
CA TYR A 345 -28.47 -20.92 41.45
C TYR A 345 -27.65 -20.54 42.68
N GLY A 346 -27.41 -21.53 43.56
CA GLY A 346 -26.64 -21.35 44.79
C GLY A 346 -27.31 -22.02 45.99
N SER A 347 -27.06 -23.33 46.17
CA SER A 347 -27.13 -24.03 47.46
C SER A 347 -26.90 -25.55 47.38
N GLY A 348 -26.75 -26.13 46.19
CA GLY A 348 -26.55 -27.58 46.02
C GLY A 348 -25.15 -27.95 45.51
N THR A 349 -24.47 -28.84 46.22
CA THR A 349 -23.07 -29.30 46.04
C THR A 349 -22.77 -30.12 44.76
N SER A 350 -23.53 -29.99 43.67
CA SER A 350 -23.36 -30.86 42.48
C SER A 350 -23.24 -30.17 41.12
N TYR A 351 -23.37 -28.86 41.03
CA TYR A 351 -23.04 -28.11 39.81
C TYR A 351 -21.85 -27.20 40.11
N ASN A 352 -20.67 -27.52 39.57
CA ASN A 352 -19.55 -26.59 39.51
C ASN A 352 -19.95 -25.47 38.55
N GLY A 353 -20.63 -24.46 39.10
CA GLY A 353 -21.26 -23.36 38.37
C GLY A 353 -20.25 -22.40 37.77
N VAL A 354 -19.39 -22.86 36.87
CA VAL A 354 -18.43 -22.00 36.17
C VAL A 354 -18.80 -21.94 34.69
N VAL A 355 -19.10 -20.74 34.19
CA VAL A 355 -19.23 -20.45 32.76
C VAL A 355 -17.85 -20.05 32.24
N ALA A 356 -17.25 -20.87 31.39
CA ALA A 356 -15.97 -20.55 30.78
C ALA A 356 -16.13 -19.51 29.66
N ASP A 357 -15.10 -18.69 29.44
CA ASP A 357 -14.99 -17.73 28.35
C ASP A 357 -16.03 -16.59 28.31
N GLY A 358 -16.40 -16.04 29.48
CA GLY A 358 -17.17 -14.79 29.56
C GLY A 358 -16.35 -13.61 29.04
N LEU A 359 -16.88 -12.88 28.06
CA LEU A 359 -16.28 -11.68 27.49
C LEU A 359 -16.40 -10.53 28.48
N VAL A 360 -15.29 -10.13 29.08
CA VAL A 360 -15.26 -8.98 29.99
C VAL A 360 -15.21 -7.71 29.15
N VAL A 361 -16.15 -6.80 29.39
CA VAL A 361 -16.27 -5.54 28.66
C VAL A 361 -16.24 -4.38 29.66
N LEU A 362 -15.31 -3.46 29.43
CA LEU A 362 -15.30 -2.17 30.14
C LEU A 362 -16.39 -1.28 29.56
N ASN A 363 -17.06 -0.52 30.42
CA ASN A 363 -18.32 0.15 30.10
C ASN A 363 -18.23 1.19 28.96
N ASN A 364 -17.03 1.48 28.44
CA ASN A 364 -16.76 2.41 27.36
C ASN A 364 -15.59 2.02 26.41
N THR A 365 -14.64 1.15 26.76
CA THR A 365 -13.44 0.85 25.94
C THR A 365 -13.43 -0.50 25.22
N GLY A 366 -14.46 -1.32 25.39
CA GLY A 366 -14.60 -2.59 24.68
C GLY A 366 -14.08 -3.80 25.46
N ILE A 367 -13.84 -4.90 24.74
CA ILE A 367 -13.51 -6.22 25.31
C ILE A 367 -12.10 -6.20 25.90
N VAL A 368 -11.96 -6.54 27.19
CA VAL A 368 -10.68 -6.60 27.90
C VAL A 368 -10.08 -8.01 27.97
N GLY A 369 -10.91 -9.05 27.82
CA GLY A 369 -10.46 -10.43 27.90
C GLY A 369 -11.59 -11.44 28.09
N LYS A 370 -11.21 -12.71 28.28
CA LYS A 370 -12.11 -13.83 28.61
C LYS A 370 -11.85 -14.27 30.05
N GLU A 371 -12.91 -14.42 30.85
CA GLU A 371 -12.83 -14.92 32.22
C GLU A 371 -13.81 -16.08 32.48
N ASN A 372 -13.45 -16.94 33.43
CA ASN A 372 -14.31 -18.02 33.90
C ASN A 372 -15.24 -17.49 35.00
N LEU A 373 -16.55 -17.36 34.72
CA LEU A 373 -17.56 -16.79 35.61
C LEU A 373 -18.09 -17.81 36.61
N ASP A 374 -17.89 -17.55 37.90
CA ASP A 374 -18.40 -18.36 39.02
C ASP A 374 -19.85 -17.96 39.38
N LEU A 375 -20.83 -18.77 38.95
CA LEU A 375 -22.27 -18.64 39.21
C LEU A 375 -22.64 -18.79 40.69
N VAL A 376 -21.72 -19.17 41.58
CA VAL A 376 -21.96 -19.17 43.04
C VAL A 376 -21.72 -17.78 43.64
N LYS A 377 -20.92 -16.94 42.98
CA LYS A 377 -20.59 -15.57 43.40
C LYS A 377 -21.38 -14.47 42.68
N ASN A 378 -22.17 -14.84 41.66
CA ASN A 378 -22.89 -13.91 40.78
C ASN A 378 -24.39 -14.25 40.76
N ASP A 379 -25.27 -13.27 41.00
CA ASP A 379 -26.73 -13.46 41.01
C ASP A 379 -27.30 -13.38 39.59
N VAL A 380 -27.93 -14.45 39.10
CA VAL A 380 -28.55 -14.56 37.76
C VAL A 380 -30.05 -14.73 37.90
N LYS A 381 -30.83 -13.81 37.33
CA LYS A 381 -32.31 -13.85 37.36
C LYS A 381 -32.88 -13.82 35.95
N VAL A 382 -33.95 -14.58 35.73
CA VAL A 382 -34.75 -14.52 34.49
C VAL A 382 -36.05 -13.80 34.81
N VAL A 383 -36.33 -12.72 34.09
CA VAL A 383 -37.49 -11.85 34.29
C VAL A 383 -38.40 -11.94 33.07
N GLU A 384 -39.68 -12.26 33.28
CA GLU A 384 -40.68 -12.22 32.20
C GLU A 384 -41.04 -10.78 31.84
N VAL A 385 -41.09 -10.49 30.54
CA VAL A 385 -41.49 -9.20 30.01
C VAL A 385 -43.01 -9.08 30.06
N THR A 386 -43.52 -8.30 31.02
CA THR A 386 -44.95 -7.95 31.09
C THR A 386 -45.18 -6.51 30.67
N LYS A 387 -46.36 -6.22 30.13
CA LYS A 387 -46.75 -4.88 29.64
C LYS A 387 -46.56 -3.77 30.69
N ASP A 388 -46.80 -4.10 31.95
CA ASP A 388 -46.72 -3.17 33.08
C ASP A 388 -45.35 -3.19 33.81
N HIS A 389 -44.33 -3.89 33.28
CA HIS A 389 -43.03 -4.01 33.95
C HIS A 389 -42.24 -2.69 33.90
N SER A 390 -41.92 -2.12 35.06
CA SER A 390 -41.33 -0.77 35.20
C SER A 390 -40.00 -0.54 34.46
N LYS A 391 -39.20 -1.60 34.25
CA LYS A 391 -37.91 -1.54 33.51
C LYS A 391 -37.94 -2.16 32.11
N PHE A 392 -38.89 -3.06 31.80
CA PHE A 392 -38.82 -3.92 30.60
C PHE A 392 -40.12 -3.90 29.77
N GLY A 393 -41.15 -3.16 30.19
CA GLY A 393 -42.45 -3.12 29.51
C GLY A 393 -42.39 -2.65 28.06
N GLN A 394 -41.35 -1.90 27.68
CA GLN A 394 -41.11 -1.49 26.29
C GLN A 394 -40.77 -2.64 25.33
N LEU A 395 -40.39 -3.81 25.86
CA LEU A 395 -40.12 -5.02 25.06
C LEU A 395 -41.35 -5.90 24.86
N TYR A 396 -42.44 -5.58 25.55
CA TYR A 396 -43.66 -6.36 25.52
C TYR A 396 -44.23 -6.37 24.10
N GLU A 397 -44.48 -7.56 23.59
CA GLU A 397 -45.13 -7.77 22.31
C GLU A 397 -46.32 -8.69 22.51
N GLU A 398 -47.50 -8.24 22.06
CA GLU A 398 -48.75 -8.92 22.32
C GLU A 398 -48.78 -10.28 21.59
N GLY A 399 -48.93 -11.36 22.36
CA GLY A 399 -48.90 -12.74 21.84
C GLY A 399 -47.51 -13.40 21.82
N VAL A 400 -46.45 -12.71 22.24
CA VAL A 400 -45.08 -13.26 22.29
C VAL A 400 -44.54 -13.21 23.72
N THR A 401 -44.30 -14.38 24.32
CA THR A 401 -43.67 -14.46 25.64
C THR A 401 -42.16 -14.23 25.52
N LYS A 402 -41.67 -13.14 26.12
CA LYS A 402 -40.26 -12.74 26.12
C LYS A 402 -39.68 -12.79 27.53
N TYR A 403 -38.42 -13.19 27.64
CA TYR A 403 -37.68 -13.20 28.90
C TYR A 403 -36.40 -12.35 28.80
N VAL A 404 -36.07 -11.66 29.89
CA VAL A 404 -34.83 -10.89 30.07
C VAL A 404 -33.99 -11.56 31.14
N VAL A 405 -32.74 -11.89 30.84
CA VAL A 405 -31.80 -12.42 31.83
C VAL A 405 -30.99 -11.26 32.41
N THR A 406 -30.98 -11.12 33.73
CA THR A 406 -30.26 -10.08 34.47
C THR A 406 -29.17 -10.69 35.36
N PHE A 407 -28.02 -10.03 35.47
CA PHE A 407 -26.82 -10.51 36.18
C PHE A 407 -26.30 -9.45 37.16
N THR A 408 -25.72 -9.88 38.30
CA THR A 408 -25.03 -9.01 39.27
C THR A 408 -23.64 -9.56 39.58
N TYR A 409 -22.59 -8.75 39.39
CA TYR A 409 -21.18 -9.17 39.52
C TYR A 409 -20.55 -8.67 40.83
N ASN A 410 -19.99 -9.57 41.65
CA ASN A 410 -19.25 -9.28 42.90
C ASN A 410 -19.89 -8.18 43.79
N ASP A 411 -21.14 -8.39 44.19
CA ASP A 411 -21.90 -7.55 45.16
C ASP A 411 -22.11 -6.06 44.79
N GLY A 412 -21.71 -5.63 43.59
CA GLY A 412 -22.03 -4.31 43.03
C GLY A 412 -23.16 -4.40 42.00
N GLU A 413 -24.05 -3.40 41.94
CA GLU A 413 -25.15 -3.30 40.97
C GLU A 413 -24.62 -3.16 39.51
N GLY A 414 -24.08 -4.24 38.95
CA GLY A 414 -23.42 -4.29 37.63
C GLY A 414 -24.36 -4.32 36.42
N CYS A 415 -25.50 -3.63 36.50
CA CYS A 415 -26.34 -3.38 35.33
C CYS A 415 -27.19 -2.12 35.58
N GLN A 416 -26.55 -0.94 35.55
CA GLN A 416 -27.29 0.30 35.30
C GLN A 416 -27.48 0.46 33.80
N VAL A 417 -28.73 0.30 33.35
CA VAL A 417 -29.14 0.68 32.00
C VAL A 417 -29.08 2.20 31.91
N ASN A 418 -28.03 2.75 31.29
CA ASN A 418 -28.00 4.15 30.90
C ASN A 418 -28.90 4.34 29.68
N TYR A 419 -29.69 5.41 29.67
CA TYR A 419 -30.62 5.73 28.59
C TYR A 419 -29.81 6.07 27.32
N GLY A 420 -29.61 5.09 26.43
CA GLY A 420 -28.84 5.22 25.19
C GLY A 420 -27.98 4.02 24.76
N ASP A 421 -27.81 3.00 25.61
CA ASP A 421 -27.09 1.76 25.24
C ASP A 421 -28.06 0.75 24.59
N GLU A 422 -28.13 0.70 23.26
CA GLU A 422 -28.90 -0.32 22.53
C GLU A 422 -28.18 -1.68 22.48
N PHE A 423 -27.99 -2.37 23.63
CA PHE A 423 -27.75 -3.82 23.61
C PHE A 423 -28.48 -4.49 24.77
N LEU A 424 -29.63 -5.06 24.44
CA LEU A 424 -30.55 -5.73 25.33
C LEU A 424 -30.67 -7.18 24.89
N TYR A 425 -30.27 -8.14 25.73
CA TYR A 425 -30.47 -9.56 25.44
C TYR A 425 -31.93 -9.93 25.69
N VAL A 426 -32.71 -10.04 24.61
CA VAL A 426 -34.10 -10.51 24.63
C VAL A 426 -34.12 -11.92 24.03
N ALA A 427 -34.30 -12.93 24.88
CA ALA A 427 -34.56 -14.27 24.39
C ALA A 427 -36.06 -14.41 24.08
N THR A 428 -36.39 -14.55 22.80
CA THR A 428 -37.76 -14.86 22.36
C THR A 428 -37.94 -16.37 22.36
N VAL A 429 -38.69 -16.91 23.32
CA VAL A 429 -38.96 -18.36 23.41
C VAL A 429 -40.18 -18.67 22.55
N TYR A 430 -39.96 -19.08 21.30
CA TYR A 430 -41.05 -19.61 20.47
C TYR A 430 -41.27 -21.09 20.78
N ASN A 431 -42.34 -21.36 21.55
CA ASN A 431 -43.00 -22.66 21.75
C ASN A 431 -42.08 -23.86 22.07
N ALA A 432 -41.52 -23.86 23.26
CA ALA A 432 -41.49 -25.09 24.04
C ALA A 432 -42.94 -25.45 24.42
N ILE A 433 -43.35 -26.72 24.25
CA ILE A 433 -44.64 -27.32 24.62
C ILE A 433 -45.75 -27.27 23.53
N LYS A 434 -45.83 -28.32 22.69
CA LYS A 434 -47.02 -29.20 22.59
C LYS A 434 -46.81 -30.36 21.61
N GLY A 435 -47.24 -31.54 22.03
CA GLY A 435 -47.08 -32.81 21.33
C GLY A 435 -48.09 -33.10 20.23
N ASN A 436 -47.75 -34.15 19.45
CA ASN A 436 -48.54 -35.15 18.70
C ASN A 436 -50.09 -35.03 18.75
N PRO A 437 -50.91 -35.43 17.74
CA PRO A 437 -50.61 -36.27 16.56
C PRO A 437 -51.42 -35.93 15.25
N SER A 438 -51.30 -36.82 14.25
CA SER A 438 -52.32 -37.27 13.26
C SER A 438 -52.56 -36.55 11.90
N PHE A 439 -52.33 -37.34 10.82
CA PHE A 439 -53.18 -37.59 9.61
C PHE A 439 -53.43 -36.44 8.60
N TYR A 440 -53.44 -36.55 7.25
CA TYR A 440 -53.53 -37.65 6.25
C TYR A 440 -53.17 -37.10 4.83
N ASN A 441 -52.73 -38.00 3.91
CA ASN A 441 -53.00 -38.13 2.45
C ASN A 441 -52.70 -36.97 1.46
N GLU A 442 -52.29 -37.15 0.19
CA GLU A 442 -52.20 -38.27 -0.75
C GLU A 442 -51.29 -37.81 -1.93
N GLY A 443 -50.50 -38.70 -2.52
CA GLY A 443 -50.02 -38.57 -3.91
C GLY A 443 -48.56 -38.19 -4.14
N ASP A 444 -47.75 -39.21 -4.46
CA ASP A 444 -46.44 -39.21 -5.15
C ASP A 444 -45.27 -38.44 -4.51
N ILE A 445 -44.26 -39.14 -3.92
CA ILE A 445 -42.84 -39.35 -4.37
C ILE A 445 -42.19 -40.47 -3.49
N PRO A 446 -40.95 -40.96 -3.77
CA PRO A 446 -40.56 -42.33 -4.16
C PRO A 446 -40.38 -43.36 -3.02
N SER A 447 -40.51 -44.63 -3.37
CA SER A 447 -40.51 -45.80 -2.46
C SER A 447 -39.18 -46.06 -1.74
N ILE A 448 -39.22 -46.09 -0.41
CA ILE A 448 -38.26 -46.79 0.46
C ILE A 448 -38.86 -48.18 0.72
N ASP A 449 -38.11 -49.24 0.40
CA ASP A 449 -38.55 -50.63 0.58
C ASP A 449 -38.64 -50.98 2.08
N ILE A 450 -39.82 -51.42 2.53
CA ILE A 450 -40.18 -51.53 3.95
C ILE A 450 -40.15 -53.00 4.36
N TRP A 451 -39.08 -53.43 5.03
CA TRP A 451 -39.06 -54.70 5.75
C TRP A 451 -38.51 -54.50 7.17
N GLY A 452 -39.43 -54.28 8.12
CA GLY A 452 -39.29 -54.64 9.55
C GLY A 452 -38.29 -53.87 10.41
N GLU A 453 -38.81 -53.16 11.43
CA GLU A 453 -38.14 -52.62 12.63
C GLU A 453 -36.59 -52.69 12.67
N GLY A 454 -35.91 -51.60 12.28
CA GLY A 454 -34.48 -51.38 12.54
C GLY A 454 -33.81 -50.48 11.50
N ASP A 455 -33.10 -49.43 11.97
CA ASP A 455 -32.14 -48.55 11.30
C ASP A 455 -32.14 -48.46 9.74
N TYR A 456 -32.49 -47.28 9.22
CA TYR A 456 -32.39 -46.95 7.80
C TYR A 456 -30.93 -46.66 7.39
N CYS A 457 -30.33 -47.55 6.58
CA CYS A 457 -28.99 -47.38 5.99
C CYS A 457 -29.08 -46.96 4.51
N LEU A 458 -28.39 -45.88 4.13
CA LEU A 458 -28.08 -45.57 2.72
C LEU A 458 -26.99 -46.56 2.26
N THR A 459 -27.38 -47.65 1.60
CA THR A 459 -26.42 -48.55 0.94
C THR A 459 -26.23 -48.13 -0.51
N GLY A 460 -25.34 -47.15 -0.70
CA GLY A 460 -24.83 -46.71 -2.01
C GLY A 460 -23.37 -46.27 -1.98
N PHE A 461 -22.77 -46.19 -0.79
CA PHE A 461 -21.39 -45.73 -0.57
C PHE A 461 -20.41 -46.91 -0.38
N GLY A 462 -20.70 -48.07 -1.00
CA GLY A 462 -19.94 -49.30 -0.81
C GLY A 462 -18.63 -49.34 -1.60
N GLN A 463 -17.51 -49.50 -0.87
CA GLN A 463 -16.17 -49.97 -1.25
C GLN A 463 -15.80 -49.89 -2.75
N LYS A 464 -15.03 -48.85 -3.13
CA LYS A 464 -14.09 -48.98 -4.25
C LYS A 464 -12.86 -49.77 -3.79
N ASN A 465 -12.35 -50.63 -4.66
CA ASN A 465 -11.17 -51.48 -4.41
C ASN A 465 -9.99 -50.65 -3.87
N LYS A 466 -9.44 -51.09 -2.73
CA LYS A 466 -8.25 -50.49 -2.06
C LYS A 466 -7.00 -50.47 -2.95
N ASP A 467 -7.02 -51.21 -4.07
CA ASP A 467 -5.89 -51.39 -5.00
C ASP A 467 -5.93 -50.44 -6.23
N ASP A 468 -6.92 -49.55 -6.36
CA ASP A 468 -7.00 -48.60 -7.47
C ASP A 468 -6.40 -47.24 -7.07
N ALA A 469 -5.15 -47.00 -7.43
CA ALA A 469 -4.44 -45.73 -7.19
C ALA A 469 -5.06 -44.52 -7.90
N SER A 470 -6.05 -44.71 -8.78
CA SER A 470 -6.82 -43.64 -9.44
C SER A 470 -8.17 -43.34 -8.76
N ALA A 471 -8.55 -44.13 -7.74
CA ALA A 471 -9.79 -43.93 -7.02
C ALA A 471 -9.66 -42.82 -5.97
N THR A 472 -10.36 -41.71 -6.16
CA THR A 472 -10.56 -40.69 -5.12
C THR A 472 -11.39 -41.28 -3.98
N SER A 473 -10.86 -41.27 -2.75
CA SER A 473 -11.65 -41.55 -1.54
C SER A 473 -12.90 -40.66 -1.53
N LEU A 474 -14.05 -41.25 -1.25
CA LEU A 474 -15.33 -40.51 -1.22
C LEU A 474 -15.41 -39.54 -0.03
N PHE A 475 -14.51 -39.69 0.95
CA PHE A 475 -14.46 -38.96 2.22
C PHE A 475 -13.01 -38.61 2.59
N TYR A 476 -12.74 -37.37 3.03
CA TYR A 476 -11.44 -36.89 3.52
C TYR A 476 -11.64 -35.64 4.39
N THR A 477 -10.68 -35.31 5.26
CA THR A 477 -10.71 -34.12 6.13
C THR A 477 -9.59 -33.12 5.80
N SER A 478 -9.90 -31.81 5.72
CA SER A 478 -8.91 -30.71 5.74
C SER A 478 -8.71 -30.16 7.14
N PHE A 479 -7.48 -29.75 7.42
CA PHE A 479 -7.17 -28.81 8.49
C PHE A 479 -6.94 -27.40 7.90
N GLU A 480 -8.00 -26.60 7.78
CA GLU A 480 -7.90 -25.15 7.62
C GLU A 480 -8.88 -24.51 8.61
N GLY A 481 -8.38 -23.65 9.50
CA GLY A 481 -9.22 -22.93 10.49
C GLY A 481 -9.85 -23.78 11.61
N GLY A 482 -9.68 -25.10 11.62
CA GLY A 482 -10.16 -25.98 12.70
C GLY A 482 -11.57 -26.55 12.52
N GLU A 483 -12.22 -26.35 11.37
CA GLU A 483 -13.54 -26.93 11.07
C GLU A 483 -13.43 -28.09 10.08
N TYR A 484 -13.88 -29.26 10.51
CA TYR A 484 -14.01 -30.41 9.63
C TYR A 484 -15.30 -30.26 8.80
N LYS A 485 -15.27 -30.58 7.49
CA LYS A 485 -16.46 -30.57 6.60
C LYS A 485 -16.62 -31.90 5.87
N PHE A 486 -17.85 -32.36 5.69
CA PHE A 486 -18.18 -33.59 4.95
C PHE A 486 -18.46 -33.25 3.48
N VAL A 487 -17.65 -33.76 2.55
CA VAL A 487 -17.79 -33.47 1.12
C VAL A 487 -18.32 -34.71 0.40
N TYR A 488 -19.40 -34.60 -0.36
CA TYR A 488 -19.93 -35.67 -1.20
C TYR A 488 -20.15 -35.19 -2.64
N THR A 489 -20.22 -36.11 -3.59
CA THR A 489 -20.52 -35.79 -5.01
C THR A 489 -21.88 -36.36 -5.36
N ASP A 490 -22.76 -35.55 -5.95
CA ASP A 490 -24.10 -36.00 -6.35
C ASP A 490 -24.09 -36.78 -7.68
N ILE A 491 -25.27 -37.20 -8.13
CA ILE A 491 -25.46 -37.98 -9.37
C ILE A 491 -25.06 -37.22 -10.65
N ASN A 492 -24.93 -35.90 -10.58
CA ASN A 492 -24.51 -35.04 -11.68
C ASN A 492 -22.99 -34.78 -11.67
N GLY A 493 -22.27 -35.30 -10.67
CA GLY A 493 -20.84 -35.03 -10.51
C GLY A 493 -20.55 -33.73 -9.75
N GLU A 494 -21.56 -33.08 -9.18
CA GLU A 494 -21.40 -31.82 -8.44
C GLU A 494 -20.98 -32.08 -6.99
N LYS A 495 -19.95 -31.38 -6.51
CA LYS A 495 -19.44 -31.51 -5.13
C LYS A 495 -20.29 -30.67 -4.17
N HIS A 496 -20.73 -31.28 -3.08
CA HIS A 496 -21.53 -30.67 -2.02
C HIS A 496 -20.81 -30.79 -0.68
N THR A 497 -20.90 -29.73 0.14
CA THR A 497 -20.29 -29.69 1.48
C THR A 497 -21.37 -29.68 2.57
N LEU A 498 -21.27 -30.55 3.56
CA LEU A 498 -22.12 -30.62 4.72
C LEU A 498 -21.31 -30.30 5.98
N ASP A 499 -21.87 -29.46 6.85
CA ASP A 499 -21.27 -29.15 8.15
C ASP A 499 -21.30 -30.40 9.04
N ILE A 500 -20.14 -30.80 9.56
CA ILE A 500 -19.99 -31.99 10.41
C ILE A 500 -20.73 -31.84 11.74
N SER A 501 -21.00 -30.61 12.21
CA SER A 501 -21.87 -30.37 13.36
C SER A 501 -23.29 -30.92 13.18
N LYS A 502 -23.72 -31.12 11.92
CA LYS A 502 -25.01 -31.69 11.52
C LYS A 502 -24.98 -33.21 11.36
N ILE A 503 -23.83 -33.84 11.58
CA ILE A 503 -23.61 -35.29 11.48
C ILE A 503 -23.33 -35.83 12.88
N GLU A 504 -24.29 -36.55 13.45
CA GLU A 504 -24.16 -37.20 14.75
C GLU A 504 -23.10 -38.34 14.68
N ASN A 505 -22.24 -38.42 15.71
CA ASN A 505 -21.19 -39.44 15.86
C ASN A 505 -20.07 -39.43 14.79
N PHE A 506 -19.88 -38.33 14.07
CA PHE A 506 -18.75 -38.17 13.16
C PHE A 506 -17.50 -37.70 13.94
N ASP A 507 -16.63 -38.65 14.30
CA ASP A 507 -15.35 -38.42 15.00
C ASP A 507 -14.20 -38.30 14.00
N THR A 508 -13.63 -37.10 13.90
CA THR A 508 -12.50 -36.77 13.02
C THR A 508 -11.14 -36.86 13.70
N SER A 509 -11.10 -37.17 15.01
CA SER A 509 -9.86 -37.23 15.79
C SER A 509 -9.09 -38.55 15.65
N LYS A 510 -9.65 -39.51 14.92
CA LYS A 510 -9.11 -40.87 14.76
C LYS A 510 -8.84 -41.17 13.29
N VAL A 511 -7.60 -40.93 12.85
CA VAL A 511 -7.07 -41.55 11.62
C VAL A 511 -6.81 -43.02 11.96
N THR A 512 -7.73 -43.92 11.62
CA THR A 512 -7.61 -45.34 11.95
C THR A 512 -8.04 -46.22 10.77
N ASP A 513 -7.32 -47.33 10.54
CA ASP A 513 -7.60 -48.37 9.54
C ASP A 513 -8.92 -49.16 9.77
N GLU A 514 -9.79 -48.70 10.67
CA GLU A 514 -11.03 -49.37 11.11
C GLU A 514 -12.26 -48.52 10.77
N THR A 515 -13.25 -49.15 10.12
CA THR A 515 -14.49 -48.52 9.64
C THR A 515 -15.35 -47.96 10.78
N GLN A 516 -15.66 -46.65 10.73
CA GLN A 516 -16.52 -45.94 11.69
C GLN A 516 -17.92 -45.69 11.12
N TYR A 517 -18.88 -45.27 11.97
CA TYR A 517 -20.28 -45.03 11.56
C TYR A 517 -20.78 -43.67 12.05
N ALA A 518 -21.42 -42.90 11.17
CA ALA A 518 -22.00 -41.61 11.45
C ALA A 518 -23.45 -41.51 10.96
N ILE A 519 -24.20 -40.54 11.51
CA ILE A 519 -25.62 -40.35 11.23
C ILE A 519 -25.86 -38.92 10.76
N VAL A 520 -26.37 -38.73 9.54
CA VAL A 520 -26.80 -37.42 9.05
C VAL A 520 -28.32 -37.31 9.09
N THR A 521 -28.81 -36.17 9.58
CA THR A 521 -30.24 -35.87 9.66
C THR A 521 -30.60 -34.84 8.59
N VAL A 522 -31.37 -35.24 7.58
CA VAL A 522 -31.76 -34.38 6.45
C VAL A 522 -33.25 -34.09 6.52
N ASN A 523 -33.59 -32.80 6.52
CA ASN A 523 -34.97 -32.33 6.45
C ASN A 523 -35.31 -32.03 4.98
N PHE A 524 -36.12 -32.89 4.35
CA PHE A 524 -36.57 -32.71 2.97
C PHE A 524 -37.80 -31.82 2.90
N TYR A 525 -37.69 -30.59 3.41
CA TYR A 525 -38.66 -29.50 3.36
C TYR A 525 -40.04 -29.87 2.76
N GLY A 526 -40.91 -30.46 3.59
CA GLY A 526 -42.26 -30.88 3.20
C GLY A 526 -42.49 -32.40 3.18
N LEU A 527 -41.45 -33.22 3.07
CA LEU A 527 -41.54 -34.69 3.13
C LEU A 527 -41.13 -35.28 4.48
N GLY A 528 -40.45 -34.50 5.33
CA GLY A 528 -40.07 -34.87 6.69
C GLY A 528 -38.56 -34.92 6.90
N THR A 529 -38.19 -35.25 8.13
CA THR A 529 -36.80 -35.32 8.58
C THR A 529 -36.37 -36.77 8.67
N TYR A 530 -35.36 -37.15 7.89
CA TYR A 530 -34.86 -38.51 7.78
C TYR A 530 -33.45 -38.60 8.36
N LYS A 531 -33.18 -39.65 9.14
CA LYS A 531 -31.85 -39.98 9.66
C LYS A 531 -31.24 -41.08 8.81
N PHE A 532 -30.02 -40.86 8.31
CA PHE A 532 -29.29 -41.83 7.53
C PHE A 532 -28.01 -42.22 8.24
N ARG A 533 -27.82 -43.51 8.49
CA ARG A 533 -26.56 -44.06 9.01
C ARG A 533 -25.67 -44.49 7.85
N PHE A 534 -24.40 -44.08 7.87
CA PHE A 534 -23.40 -44.48 6.88
C PHE A 534 -22.06 -44.82 7.54
N ALA A 535 -21.31 -45.70 6.89
CA ALA A 535 -19.94 -46.06 7.27
C ALA A 535 -18.95 -45.08 6.62
N TYR A 536 -17.89 -44.68 7.34
CA TYR A 536 -16.88 -43.75 6.85
C TYR A 536 -15.46 -44.13 7.33
N ASP A 537 -14.47 -43.76 6.52
CA ASP A 537 -13.04 -43.74 6.83
C ASP A 537 -12.53 -42.30 6.62
N VAL A 538 -11.62 -41.81 7.47
CA VAL A 538 -11.08 -40.44 7.41
C VAL A 538 -9.63 -40.45 6.93
N ASP A 539 -9.41 -39.99 5.69
CA ASP A 539 -8.09 -39.75 5.12
C ASP A 539 -7.70 -38.26 5.22
N GLU A 540 -6.41 -37.96 5.39
CA GLU A 540 -5.89 -36.59 5.22
C GLU A 540 -6.09 -36.12 3.78
N SER A 541 -6.60 -34.90 3.62
CA SER A 541 -6.72 -34.26 2.31
C SER A 541 -5.37 -34.17 1.60
N LYS A 542 -5.32 -34.70 0.38
CA LYS A 542 -4.10 -34.66 -0.43
C LYS A 542 -4.09 -33.43 -1.31
N ILE A 543 -2.89 -32.94 -1.62
CA ILE A 543 -2.69 -31.85 -2.57
C ILE A 543 -3.11 -32.32 -3.96
N GLU A 544 -4.12 -31.65 -4.52
CA GLU A 544 -4.69 -31.89 -5.85
C GLU A 544 -3.98 -31.08 -6.93
N ARG A 545 -3.59 -29.83 -6.63
CA ARG A 545 -2.90 -28.96 -7.61
C ARG A 545 -2.06 -27.89 -6.93
N ILE A 546 -1.17 -27.30 -7.71
CA ILE A 546 -0.31 -26.18 -7.31
C ILE A 546 -0.76 -24.96 -8.10
N VAL A 547 -0.89 -23.82 -7.44
CA VAL A 547 -1.28 -22.55 -8.05
C VAL A 547 -0.23 -21.50 -7.72
N GLN A 548 0.18 -20.75 -8.74
CA GLN A 548 1.08 -19.61 -8.56
C GLN A 548 0.41 -18.54 -7.70
N ASP A 549 1.13 -18.02 -6.72
CA ASP A 549 0.63 -17.00 -5.79
C ASP A 549 1.54 -15.77 -5.81
N GLY A 550 1.21 -14.83 -6.69
CA GLY A 550 2.01 -13.62 -6.94
C GLY A 550 2.96 -13.74 -8.15
N ALA A 551 3.68 -12.64 -8.40
CA ALA A 551 4.66 -12.52 -9.47
C ALA A 551 6.01 -13.12 -9.11
N ILE A 552 6.73 -13.58 -10.14
CA ILE A 552 8.16 -13.86 -10.04
C ILE A 552 8.87 -12.91 -10.99
N SER A 553 9.62 -11.95 -10.43
CA SER A 553 10.54 -11.11 -11.20
C SER A 553 11.97 -11.50 -10.90
N VAL A 554 12.75 -11.63 -11.97
CA VAL A 554 14.13 -12.09 -11.93
C VAL A 554 14.97 -11.08 -12.71
N ALA A 555 16.01 -10.54 -12.08
CA ALA A 555 16.96 -9.71 -12.81
C ALA A 555 17.75 -10.56 -13.84
N LEU A 556 18.24 -9.90 -14.89
CA LEU A 556 18.89 -10.58 -16.00
C LEU A 556 20.18 -11.28 -15.54
N ASN A 557 20.31 -12.56 -15.88
CA ASN A 557 21.38 -13.49 -15.49
C ASN A 557 21.45 -13.83 -13.98
N THR A 558 20.40 -13.54 -13.21
CA THR A 558 20.34 -13.91 -11.79
C THR A 558 20.30 -15.43 -11.60
N ASN A 559 20.88 -15.89 -10.48
CA ASN A 559 20.72 -17.26 -10.02
C ASN A 559 19.28 -17.48 -9.54
N VAL A 560 18.63 -18.44 -10.18
CA VAL A 560 17.24 -18.80 -9.93
C VAL A 560 16.97 -19.15 -8.46
N ALA A 561 17.88 -19.85 -7.79
CA ALA A 561 17.67 -20.23 -6.39
C ALA A 561 17.52 -19.00 -5.50
N ASP A 562 18.28 -17.94 -5.79
CA ASP A 562 18.21 -16.67 -5.07
C ASP A 562 16.95 -15.88 -5.44
N ALA A 563 16.54 -15.93 -6.71
CA ALA A 563 15.32 -15.27 -7.19
C ALA A 563 14.04 -15.89 -6.60
N LEU A 564 14.04 -17.20 -6.34
CA LEU A 564 12.87 -17.96 -5.89
C LEU A 564 12.83 -18.19 -4.37
N LYS A 565 13.88 -17.82 -3.63
CA LYS A 565 14.03 -18.17 -2.20
C LYS A 565 12.86 -17.73 -1.31
N ASP A 566 12.18 -16.65 -1.69
CA ASP A 566 11.06 -16.05 -0.95
C ASP A 566 9.72 -16.24 -1.69
N PHE A 567 9.74 -16.83 -2.89
CA PHE A 567 8.54 -16.99 -3.69
C PHE A 567 7.62 -18.04 -3.08
N LYS A 568 6.32 -17.73 -2.98
CA LYS A 568 5.33 -18.62 -2.38
C LYS A 568 4.39 -19.17 -3.45
N VAL A 569 3.98 -20.41 -3.26
CA VAL A 569 2.94 -21.07 -4.06
C VAL A 569 1.82 -21.54 -3.16
N ARG A 570 0.60 -21.56 -3.70
CA ARG A 570 -0.57 -22.14 -3.05
C ARG A 570 -0.70 -23.60 -3.47
N LEU A 571 -0.62 -24.52 -2.51
CA LEU A 571 -0.96 -25.92 -2.69
C LEU A 571 -2.44 -26.07 -2.35
N ILE A 572 -3.23 -26.49 -3.33
CA ILE A 572 -4.68 -26.64 -3.18
C ILE A 572 -4.97 -28.11 -2.88
N GLY A 573 -5.54 -28.37 -1.70
CA GLY A 573 -6.04 -29.67 -1.30
C GLY A 573 -7.30 -30.06 -2.06
N GLN A 574 -7.66 -31.34 -2.05
CA GLN A 574 -8.88 -31.85 -2.71
C GLN A 574 -10.19 -31.23 -2.19
N ASP A 575 -10.17 -30.64 -0.99
CA ASP A 575 -11.26 -29.91 -0.33
C ASP A 575 -11.26 -28.41 -0.60
N GLY A 576 -10.25 -27.91 -1.34
CA GLY A 576 -10.04 -26.50 -1.55
C GLY A 576 -9.22 -25.80 -0.46
N SER A 577 -8.72 -26.54 0.54
CA SER A 577 -7.79 -25.97 1.53
C SER A 577 -6.54 -25.41 0.86
N VAL A 578 -6.06 -24.27 1.35
CA VAL A 578 -4.92 -23.56 0.76
C VAL A 578 -3.73 -23.62 1.69
N ILE A 579 -2.70 -24.36 1.30
CA ILE A 579 -1.42 -24.34 2.01
C ILE A 579 -0.43 -23.47 1.23
N VAL A 580 -0.06 -22.33 1.81
CA VAL A 580 0.99 -21.47 1.26
C VAL A 580 2.36 -22.03 1.65
N ARG A 581 3.20 -22.37 0.66
CA ARG A 581 4.57 -22.82 0.89
C ARG A 581 5.57 -22.01 0.07
N THR A 582 6.73 -21.75 0.65
CA THR A 582 7.87 -21.20 -0.07
C THR A 582 8.43 -22.22 -1.07
N LEU A 583 8.70 -21.78 -2.28
CA LEU A 583 9.26 -22.57 -3.37
C LEU A 583 10.73 -22.89 -3.08
N SER A 584 10.99 -24.04 -2.47
CA SER A 584 12.35 -24.47 -2.11
C SER A 584 12.53 -25.97 -2.34
N ALA A 585 13.74 -26.36 -2.78
CA ALA A 585 14.11 -27.77 -2.90
C ALA A 585 13.95 -28.54 -1.57
N ASN A 586 14.24 -27.87 -0.45
CA ASN A 586 14.09 -28.44 0.90
C ASN A 586 12.61 -28.63 1.31
N ALA A 587 11.68 -28.03 0.59
CA ALA A 587 10.25 -28.14 0.82
C ALA A 587 9.55 -29.13 -0.13
N GLY A 588 10.29 -29.98 -0.85
CA GLY A 588 9.73 -31.01 -1.73
C GLY A 588 9.45 -30.55 -3.16
N PHE A 589 9.91 -29.35 -3.53
CA PHE A 589 9.82 -28.84 -4.90
C PHE A 589 11.05 -29.21 -5.73
N GLN A 590 10.82 -29.57 -6.99
CA GLN A 590 11.84 -29.78 -8.00
C GLN A 590 11.52 -28.86 -9.17
N PHE A 591 12.51 -28.13 -9.67
CA PHE A 591 12.35 -27.26 -10.83
C PHE A 591 13.55 -27.40 -11.75
N VAL A 592 13.31 -27.30 -13.05
CA VAL A 592 14.33 -27.39 -14.11
C VAL A 592 14.87 -25.99 -14.40
N ASN A 593 16.20 -25.84 -14.43
CA ASN A 593 16.95 -24.58 -14.61
C ASN A 593 16.22 -23.52 -15.46
N PRO A 594 15.63 -22.50 -14.80
CA PRO A 594 14.98 -21.40 -15.50
C PRO A 594 15.98 -20.59 -16.32
N ASP A 595 15.58 -20.23 -17.53
CA ASP A 595 16.31 -19.30 -18.38
C ASP A 595 16.20 -17.88 -17.82
N THR A 596 17.29 -17.35 -17.29
CA THR A 596 17.42 -15.95 -16.87
C THR A 596 18.29 -15.14 -17.83
N SER A 597 18.71 -15.73 -18.95
CA SER A 597 19.70 -15.13 -19.87
C SER A 597 19.09 -14.18 -20.90
N THR A 598 17.76 -14.19 -21.05
CA THR A 598 17.03 -13.36 -22.00
C THR A 598 15.82 -12.70 -21.34
N LEU A 599 15.57 -11.43 -21.69
CA LEU A 599 14.46 -10.63 -21.18
C LEU A 599 13.09 -11.21 -21.57
N GLY A 600 12.07 -10.85 -20.80
CA GLY A 600 10.67 -11.15 -21.08
C GLY A 600 10.10 -12.26 -20.22
N ILE A 601 8.89 -12.67 -20.56
CA ILE A 601 8.11 -13.63 -19.80
C ILE A 601 8.53 -15.05 -20.17
N LYS A 602 8.70 -15.88 -19.16
CA LYS A 602 9.22 -17.24 -19.24
C LYS A 602 8.37 -18.16 -18.38
N SER A 603 8.45 -19.46 -18.65
CA SER A 603 7.79 -20.48 -17.85
C SER A 603 8.79 -21.53 -17.38
N MET A 604 8.69 -21.95 -16.13
CA MET A 604 9.40 -23.11 -15.60
C MET A 604 8.42 -24.13 -15.06
N GLU A 605 8.70 -25.41 -15.29
CA GLU A 605 7.93 -26.48 -14.66
C GLU A 605 8.44 -26.70 -13.24
N VAL A 606 7.51 -26.63 -12.29
CA VAL A 606 7.75 -26.96 -10.89
C VAL A 606 6.96 -28.20 -10.55
N ARG A 607 7.66 -29.23 -10.05
CA ARG A 607 7.09 -30.46 -9.55
C ARG A 607 7.13 -30.47 -8.02
N TYR A 608 6.00 -30.79 -7.39
CA TYR A 608 5.91 -31.07 -5.96
C TYR A 608 5.63 -32.55 -5.76
N SER A 609 6.45 -33.25 -4.98
CA SER A 609 6.31 -34.69 -4.72
C SER A 609 6.34 -34.98 -3.22
N GLY A 610 5.41 -35.82 -2.75
CA GLY A 610 5.27 -36.21 -1.35
C GLY A 610 4.10 -37.19 -1.13
N GLU A 611 4.06 -37.85 0.04
CA GLU A 611 2.96 -38.77 0.40
C GLU A 611 1.61 -38.06 0.57
N ASN A 612 1.65 -36.74 0.82
CA ASN A 612 0.50 -35.84 0.91
C ASN A 612 -0.03 -35.36 -0.44
N VAL A 613 0.37 -35.98 -1.57
CA VAL A 613 -0.01 -35.57 -2.93
C VAL A 613 -0.88 -36.64 -3.60
N LEU A 614 -2.00 -36.24 -4.22
CA LEU A 614 -3.04 -37.16 -4.70
C LEU A 614 -2.53 -38.21 -5.71
N SER A 615 -1.58 -37.83 -6.57
CA SER A 615 -1.00 -38.68 -7.64
C SER A 615 0.50 -38.94 -7.43
N GLY A 616 1.00 -38.85 -6.19
CA GLY A 616 2.44 -38.98 -5.85
C GLY A 616 3.31 -37.79 -6.29
N SER A 617 2.86 -36.99 -7.25
CA SER A 617 3.39 -35.67 -7.55
C SER A 617 2.41 -34.80 -8.33
N GLN A 618 2.46 -33.49 -8.11
CA GLN A 618 1.79 -32.48 -8.94
C GLN A 618 2.82 -31.62 -9.66
N SER A 619 2.45 -31.06 -10.81
CA SER A 619 3.31 -30.15 -11.57
C SER A 619 2.54 -28.93 -12.03
N VAL A 620 3.19 -27.78 -12.02
CA VAL A 620 2.65 -26.52 -12.50
C VAL A 620 3.70 -25.77 -13.30
N ALA A 621 3.28 -25.14 -14.40
CA ALA A 621 4.12 -24.18 -15.09
C ALA A 621 3.99 -22.84 -14.36
N LEU A 622 5.05 -22.41 -13.67
CA LEU A 622 5.13 -21.08 -13.09
C LEU A 622 5.65 -20.10 -14.13
N VAL A 623 4.97 -18.96 -14.25
CA VAL A 623 5.36 -17.86 -15.11
C VAL A 623 6.20 -16.86 -14.32
N TYR A 624 7.35 -16.49 -14.88
CA TYR A 624 8.26 -15.50 -14.33
C TYR A 624 8.72 -14.53 -15.40
N SER A 625 9.08 -13.31 -14.98
CA SER A 625 9.53 -12.26 -15.86
C SER A 625 11.01 -11.97 -15.62
N VAL A 626 11.81 -12.04 -16.68
CA VAL A 626 13.19 -11.58 -16.67
C VAL A 626 13.20 -10.11 -17.06
N VAL A 627 13.48 -9.23 -16.10
CA VAL A 627 13.35 -7.77 -16.26
C VAL A 627 14.69 -7.10 -16.55
N LEU A 628 14.63 -5.89 -17.12
CA LEU A 628 15.80 -5.07 -17.42
C LEU A 628 16.36 -4.42 -16.13
N GLU A 629 16.82 -5.25 -15.21
CA GLU A 629 17.41 -4.86 -13.93
C GLU A 629 18.76 -5.57 -13.76
N ALA A 630 19.67 -4.90 -13.06
CA ALA A 630 21.00 -5.44 -12.78
C ALA A 630 20.98 -6.31 -11.52
N ASP A 631 21.53 -7.51 -11.61
CA ASP A 631 21.88 -8.29 -10.44
C ASP A 631 23.25 -7.87 -9.92
N ALA A 632 23.25 -7.08 -8.84
CA ALA A 632 24.47 -6.59 -8.21
C ALA A 632 25.43 -7.72 -7.77
N SER A 633 24.93 -8.92 -7.50
CA SER A 633 25.77 -10.06 -7.06
C SER A 633 26.72 -10.58 -8.16
N LEU A 634 26.40 -10.27 -9.42
CA LEU A 634 27.20 -10.66 -10.58
C LEU A 634 28.49 -9.84 -10.71
N PHE A 635 28.60 -8.71 -10.03
CA PHE A 635 29.70 -7.78 -10.22
C PHE A 635 30.68 -7.82 -9.06
N GLU A 636 31.91 -7.44 -9.38
CA GLU A 636 32.93 -7.08 -8.41
C GLU A 636 33.08 -5.56 -8.43
N TYR A 637 33.33 -4.97 -7.26
CA TYR A 637 33.34 -3.53 -7.08
C TYR A 637 34.64 -3.06 -6.44
N GLY A 638 35.01 -1.82 -6.73
CA GLY A 638 36.07 -1.08 -6.06
C GLY A 638 35.66 0.38 -5.84
N TYR A 639 36.30 1.05 -4.88
CA TYR A 639 36.04 2.46 -4.64
C TYR A 639 36.75 3.33 -5.70
N VAL A 640 36.04 4.31 -6.22
CA VAL A 640 36.62 5.42 -6.99
C VAL A 640 37.01 6.54 -6.02
N ASP A 641 36.09 6.90 -5.14
CA ASP A 641 36.30 7.79 -4.01
C ASP A 641 35.34 7.42 -2.86
N GLN A 642 35.70 7.85 -1.65
CA GLN A 642 34.90 7.64 -0.43
C GLN A 642 34.49 8.99 0.17
N GLN A 643 34.12 9.94 -0.69
CA GLN A 643 33.61 11.24 -0.27
C GLN A 643 32.12 11.33 -0.55
N GLU A 644 31.33 11.84 0.38
CA GLU A 644 29.88 11.91 0.19
C GLU A 644 29.51 12.66 -1.10
N VAL A 645 28.66 12.03 -1.90
CA VAL A 645 28.16 12.58 -3.17
C VAL A 645 26.66 12.73 -3.08
N LYS A 646 26.16 13.94 -3.34
CA LYS A 646 24.72 14.22 -3.43
C LYS A 646 24.27 14.19 -4.89
N VAL A 647 23.29 13.34 -5.21
CA VAL A 647 22.65 13.29 -6.53
C VAL A 647 21.14 13.44 -6.35
N GLY A 648 20.62 14.60 -6.76
CA GLY A 648 19.24 14.98 -6.44
C GLY A 648 19.06 15.16 -4.94
N GLU A 649 18.08 14.47 -4.36
CA GLU A 649 17.80 14.47 -2.91
C GLU A 649 18.54 13.36 -2.15
N THR A 650 19.15 12.40 -2.85
CA THR A 650 19.85 11.25 -2.26
C THR A 650 21.33 11.57 -2.02
N THR A 651 21.83 11.23 -0.84
CA THR A 651 23.25 11.27 -0.49
C THR A 651 23.84 9.87 -0.50
N TYR A 652 24.96 9.69 -1.21
CA TYR A 652 25.74 8.46 -1.30
C TYR A 652 27.05 8.62 -0.54
N ALA A 653 27.60 7.51 -0.01
CA ALA A 653 28.86 7.51 0.73
C ALA A 653 30.09 7.81 -0.14
N GLY A 654 29.96 7.65 -1.46
CA GLY A 654 30.98 8.00 -2.44
C GLY A 654 30.73 7.34 -3.79
N LYS A 655 31.77 7.29 -4.63
CA LYS A 655 31.73 6.70 -5.97
C LYS A 655 32.36 5.31 -6.02
N ALA A 656 31.77 4.43 -6.83
CA ALA A 656 32.21 3.06 -7.04
C ALA A 656 32.49 2.74 -8.51
N SER A 657 33.33 1.72 -8.72
CA SER A 657 33.74 1.19 -10.01
C SER A 657 33.41 -0.29 -10.11
N ILE A 658 32.95 -0.74 -11.27
CA ILE A 658 32.79 -2.17 -11.56
C ILE A 658 34.14 -2.70 -12.02
N THR A 659 34.73 -3.60 -11.25
CA THR A 659 36.07 -4.15 -11.48
C THR A 659 36.06 -5.50 -12.18
N GLY A 660 34.91 -6.19 -12.20
CA GLY A 660 34.76 -7.48 -12.83
C GLY A 660 33.30 -7.93 -12.94
N CYS A 661 33.06 -8.96 -13.73
CA CYS A 661 31.77 -9.61 -13.87
C CYS A 661 31.92 -11.14 -13.80
N LYS A 662 31.14 -11.80 -12.96
CA LYS A 662 31.17 -13.26 -12.76
C LYS A 662 30.43 -14.01 -13.88
N ALA A 663 29.50 -13.37 -14.56
CA ALA A 663 28.64 -13.96 -15.58
C ALA A 663 29.31 -14.05 -16.96
N GLN A 664 30.54 -14.55 -17.07
CA GLN A 664 31.39 -14.53 -18.29
C GLN A 664 30.80 -15.23 -19.54
N ASN A 665 29.68 -15.95 -19.41
CA ASN A 665 28.96 -16.59 -20.51
C ASN A 665 27.66 -15.86 -20.92
N ALA A 666 27.30 -14.77 -20.23
CA ALA A 666 26.07 -14.02 -20.54
C ALA A 666 26.19 -13.28 -21.88
N GLU A 667 25.13 -13.31 -22.67
CA GLU A 667 25.08 -12.55 -23.93
C GLU A 667 24.68 -11.09 -23.72
N THR A 668 24.02 -10.79 -22.60
CA THR A 668 23.56 -9.44 -22.27
C THR A 668 23.85 -9.11 -20.82
N ILE A 669 24.37 -7.92 -20.53
CA ILE A 669 24.68 -7.46 -19.17
C ILE A 669 24.01 -6.11 -18.90
N VAL A 670 23.42 -5.95 -17.72
CA VAL A 670 22.89 -4.67 -17.21
C VAL A 670 23.74 -4.24 -16.02
N LEU A 671 24.27 -3.01 -16.06
CA LEU A 671 25.11 -2.49 -14.97
C LEU A 671 24.24 -1.87 -13.86
N PRO A 672 24.57 -2.13 -12.59
CA PRO A 672 23.86 -1.56 -11.46
C PRO A 672 24.17 -0.07 -11.30
N THR A 673 23.19 0.68 -10.81
CA THR A 673 23.34 2.11 -10.51
C THR A 673 24.08 2.37 -9.20
N THR A 674 24.00 1.43 -8.25
CA THR A 674 24.58 1.57 -6.91
C THR A 674 25.26 0.27 -6.48
N TRP A 675 26.14 0.39 -5.48
CA TRP A 675 26.76 -0.72 -4.78
C TRP A 675 26.63 -0.49 -3.28
N THR A 676 26.12 -1.48 -2.56
CA THR A 676 26.10 -1.48 -1.10
C THR A 676 27.27 -2.30 -0.58
N ASP A 677 28.15 -1.66 0.18
CA ASP A 677 29.31 -2.30 0.78
C ASP A 677 28.93 -3.12 2.03
N SER A 678 29.85 -3.95 2.51
CA SER A 678 29.72 -4.83 3.66
C SER A 678 29.35 -4.14 4.98
N ASP A 679 29.59 -2.85 5.10
CA ASP A 679 29.22 -2.00 6.24
C ASP A 679 27.81 -1.40 6.13
N GLY A 680 27.11 -1.63 5.01
CA GLY A 680 25.79 -1.08 4.70
C GLY A 680 25.82 0.27 3.96
N SER A 681 27.00 0.85 3.71
CA SER A 681 27.14 2.13 3.00
C SER A 681 26.83 1.99 1.52
N VAL A 682 26.05 2.92 0.97
CA VAL A 682 25.64 2.89 -0.45
C VAL A 682 26.48 3.86 -1.27
N TYR A 683 27.15 3.34 -2.29
CA TYR A 683 27.97 4.06 -3.24
C TYR A 683 27.26 4.14 -4.60
N ILE A 684 27.43 5.26 -5.31
CA ILE A 684 26.95 5.42 -6.69
C ILE A 684 27.99 4.86 -7.67
N VAL A 685 27.57 4.00 -8.60
CA VAL A 685 28.49 3.32 -9.54
C VAL A 685 28.77 4.22 -10.74
N THR A 686 29.95 4.84 -10.80
CA THR A 686 30.27 5.84 -11.84
C THR A 686 31.32 5.38 -12.83
N GLU A 687 31.91 4.20 -12.64
CA GLU A 687 33.06 3.76 -13.43
C GLU A 687 32.97 2.28 -13.82
N ILE A 688 33.48 1.98 -15.02
CA ILE A 688 33.87 0.63 -15.44
C ILE A 688 35.39 0.57 -15.42
N ALA A 689 35.95 -0.26 -14.55
CA ALA A 689 37.39 -0.32 -14.30
C ALA A 689 38.16 -0.93 -15.47
N SER A 690 39.48 -0.77 -15.41
CA SER A 690 40.35 -1.27 -16.46
C SER A 690 40.27 -2.79 -16.57
N GLY A 691 39.93 -3.30 -17.75
CA GLY A 691 39.83 -4.73 -18.01
C GLY A 691 38.60 -5.43 -17.40
N ALA A 692 37.62 -4.71 -16.85
CA ALA A 692 36.49 -5.30 -16.12
C ALA A 692 35.69 -6.35 -16.93
N PHE A 693 35.60 -6.18 -18.24
CA PHE A 693 34.94 -7.09 -19.17
C PHE A 693 35.91 -7.63 -20.25
N ALA A 694 37.23 -7.59 -20.02
CA ALA A 694 38.21 -8.03 -21.01
C ALA A 694 38.02 -9.51 -21.42
N ASN A 695 38.05 -9.77 -22.73
CA ASN A 695 37.88 -11.07 -23.37
C ASN A 695 36.51 -11.73 -23.09
N PHE A 696 35.47 -10.93 -22.81
CA PHE A 696 34.12 -11.43 -22.64
C PHE A 696 33.49 -11.75 -24.02
N THR A 697 33.92 -12.88 -24.60
CA THR A 697 33.64 -13.28 -26.00
C THR A 697 32.18 -13.66 -26.30
N LYS A 698 31.33 -13.78 -25.28
CA LYS A 698 29.88 -14.05 -25.45
C LYS A 698 29.01 -12.81 -25.34
N LEU A 699 29.53 -11.72 -24.78
CA LEU A 699 28.78 -10.49 -24.56
C LEU A 699 28.40 -9.84 -25.89
N LYS A 700 27.11 -9.80 -26.22
CA LYS A 700 26.53 -9.13 -27.40
C LYS A 700 26.00 -7.74 -27.08
N ALA A 701 25.45 -7.54 -25.89
CA ALA A 701 24.90 -6.24 -25.48
C ALA A 701 25.26 -5.89 -24.04
N ILE A 702 25.56 -4.61 -23.81
CA ILE A 702 25.72 -4.08 -22.46
C ILE A 702 24.86 -2.82 -22.26
N TYR A 703 24.12 -2.79 -21.15
CA TYR A 703 23.29 -1.68 -20.73
C TYR A 703 23.97 -0.96 -19.58
N LEU A 704 24.49 0.23 -19.87
CA LEU A 704 25.09 1.11 -18.89
C LEU A 704 24.02 1.69 -17.97
N ALA A 705 24.36 1.85 -16.69
CA ALA A 705 23.60 2.70 -15.79
C ALA A 705 23.74 4.17 -16.22
N THR A 706 22.74 5.01 -15.94
CA THR A 706 22.73 6.44 -16.32
C THR A 706 23.81 7.27 -15.64
N ASN A 707 24.43 6.74 -14.59
CA ASN A 707 25.45 7.41 -13.78
C ASN A 707 26.88 6.99 -14.11
N ILE A 708 27.11 6.14 -15.12
CA ILE A 708 28.48 5.83 -15.58
C ILE A 708 29.11 7.06 -16.22
N GLU A 709 30.20 7.54 -15.63
CA GLU A 709 30.98 8.70 -16.07
C GLU A 709 32.24 8.27 -16.85
N THR A 710 32.84 7.14 -16.49
CA THR A 710 34.15 6.71 -17.02
C THR A 710 34.15 5.24 -17.44
N ILE A 711 34.63 4.97 -18.66
CA ILE A 711 34.98 3.63 -19.15
C ILE A 711 36.50 3.57 -19.25
N ARG A 712 37.16 2.81 -18.37
CA ARG A 712 38.63 2.79 -18.25
C ARG A 712 39.31 1.94 -19.33
N ASP A 713 40.63 1.88 -19.23
CA ASP A 713 41.50 1.21 -20.18
C ASP A 713 41.15 -0.27 -20.34
N ARG A 714 41.10 -0.77 -21.58
CA ARG A 714 40.85 -2.19 -21.86
C ARG A 714 39.52 -2.73 -21.31
N ALA A 715 38.57 -1.88 -20.90
CA ALA A 715 37.32 -2.30 -20.26
C ALA A 715 36.60 -3.43 -21.00
N PHE A 716 36.50 -3.34 -22.33
CA PHE A 716 35.86 -4.30 -23.24
C PHE A 716 36.84 -4.84 -24.30
N VAL A 717 38.14 -4.91 -24.00
CA VAL A 717 39.12 -5.42 -24.98
C VAL A 717 38.78 -6.85 -25.37
N ASN A 718 38.81 -7.16 -26.67
CA ASN A 718 38.49 -8.47 -27.25
C ASN A 718 37.09 -9.00 -26.90
N CYS A 719 36.12 -8.13 -26.61
CA CYS A 719 34.70 -8.53 -26.58
C CYS A 719 34.19 -8.69 -28.01
N THR A 720 34.62 -9.76 -28.67
CA THR A 720 34.43 -9.96 -30.12
C THR A 720 32.96 -10.10 -30.52
N ALA A 721 32.09 -10.57 -29.62
CA ALA A 721 30.66 -10.66 -29.84
C ALA A 721 29.89 -9.35 -29.59
N LEU A 722 30.52 -8.31 -29.01
CA LEU A 722 29.82 -7.11 -28.58
C LEU A 722 29.28 -6.35 -29.78
N GLU A 723 27.97 -6.25 -29.87
CA GLU A 723 27.25 -5.56 -30.94
C GLU A 723 26.73 -4.20 -30.49
N ASN A 724 26.34 -4.08 -29.21
CA ASN A 724 25.57 -2.93 -28.72
C ASN A 724 26.01 -2.45 -27.33
N VAL A 725 26.13 -1.13 -27.19
CA VAL A 725 26.31 -0.43 -25.92
C VAL A 725 25.15 0.54 -25.75
N TYR A 726 24.27 0.26 -24.80
CA TYR A 726 23.03 0.98 -24.54
C TYR A 726 23.01 1.57 -23.14
N THR A 727 21.97 2.33 -22.82
CA THR A 727 21.69 2.80 -21.46
C THR A 727 20.37 2.20 -20.99
N ALA A 728 20.36 1.63 -19.78
CA ALA A 728 19.11 1.33 -19.06
C ALA A 728 18.64 2.62 -18.38
N GLN A 729 17.57 3.22 -18.89
CA GLN A 729 17.04 4.47 -18.38
C GLN A 729 15.88 4.20 -17.44
N LYS A 730 16.00 4.65 -16.19
CA LYS A 730 14.88 4.63 -15.25
C LYS A 730 13.75 5.54 -15.76
N VAL A 731 12.53 5.06 -15.69
CA VAL A 731 11.31 5.77 -16.07
C VAL A 731 10.46 6.02 -14.83
N ASP A 732 10.09 7.27 -14.62
CA ASP A 732 9.16 7.68 -13.56
C ASP A 732 7.83 8.10 -14.23
N VAL A 733 6.93 7.13 -14.45
CA VAL A 733 5.58 7.34 -15.02
C VAL A 733 4.53 6.82 -14.03
N ALA A 734 3.42 7.53 -13.88
CA ALA A 734 2.33 7.07 -13.02
C ALA A 734 1.58 5.88 -13.65
N PHE A 735 1.04 4.99 -12.81
CA PHE A 735 0.20 3.91 -13.31
C PHE A 735 -1.11 4.46 -13.90
N ALA A 736 -1.53 3.88 -15.02
CA ALA A 736 -2.78 4.18 -15.70
C ALA A 736 -3.95 3.90 -14.76
N ASN A 737 -4.95 4.79 -14.74
CA ASN A 737 -6.12 4.67 -13.87
C ASN A 737 -7.20 3.79 -14.50
N LEU A 738 -7.06 2.46 -14.40
CA LEU A 738 -8.02 1.48 -14.92
C LEU A 738 -9.24 1.36 -13.99
N LYS A 739 -10.43 1.23 -14.59
CA LYS A 739 -11.73 1.02 -13.92
C LYS A 739 -12.20 -0.42 -14.08
N GLU A 740 -13.26 -0.81 -13.38
CA GLU A 740 -13.85 -2.17 -13.46
C GLU A 740 -14.17 -2.60 -14.91
N SER A 741 -14.63 -1.66 -15.77
CA SER A 741 -14.92 -1.94 -17.18
C SER A 741 -13.69 -2.29 -18.03
N ASN A 742 -12.48 -2.01 -17.55
CA ASN A 742 -11.24 -2.39 -18.22
C ASN A 742 -10.82 -3.83 -17.87
N PHE A 743 -11.48 -4.48 -16.90
CA PHE A 743 -11.11 -5.81 -16.42
C PHE A 743 -12.11 -6.90 -16.83
N GLU A 744 -11.58 -8.08 -17.15
CA GLU A 744 -12.32 -9.33 -17.22
C GLU A 744 -11.92 -10.21 -16.02
N ILE A 745 -12.89 -10.57 -15.18
CA ILE A 745 -12.66 -11.36 -13.96
C ILE A 745 -12.42 -12.82 -14.35
N THR A 746 -11.32 -13.40 -13.88
CA THR A 746 -10.97 -14.80 -14.13
C THR A 746 -11.27 -15.71 -12.94
N GLU A 747 -10.97 -15.26 -11.73
CA GLU A 747 -11.13 -16.02 -10.51
C GLU A 747 -11.41 -15.07 -9.34
N LYS A 748 -12.31 -15.48 -8.44
CA LYS A 748 -12.48 -14.84 -7.13
C LYS A 748 -11.53 -15.51 -6.14
N VAL A 749 -10.53 -14.76 -5.68
CA VAL A 749 -9.44 -15.25 -4.81
C VAL A 749 -9.89 -15.33 -3.35
N SER A 750 -10.60 -14.31 -2.87
CA SER A 750 -11.13 -14.26 -1.51
C SER A 750 -12.35 -13.35 -1.45
N GLN A 751 -13.18 -13.55 -0.42
CA GLN A 751 -14.33 -12.70 -0.14
C GLN A 751 -14.54 -12.61 1.38
N THR A 752 -14.62 -11.38 1.86
CA THR A 752 -15.14 -11.03 3.18
C THR A 752 -16.45 -10.27 2.98
N GLU A 753 -17.09 -9.84 4.07
CA GLU A 753 -18.27 -8.97 3.99
C GLU A 753 -17.96 -7.62 3.31
N ASN A 754 -16.71 -7.14 3.42
CA ASN A 754 -16.33 -5.79 2.99
C ASN A 754 -15.43 -5.76 1.75
N GLU A 755 -14.81 -6.88 1.36
CA GLU A 755 -13.85 -6.93 0.26
C GLU A 755 -13.95 -8.23 -0.54
N ILE A 756 -13.87 -8.11 -1.86
CA ILE A 756 -13.69 -9.21 -2.80
C ILE A 756 -12.39 -8.99 -3.57
N VAL A 757 -11.53 -10.00 -3.58
CA VAL A 757 -10.30 -9.99 -4.36
C VAL A 757 -10.47 -10.87 -5.59
N TYR A 758 -10.17 -10.32 -6.77
CA TYR A 758 -10.24 -10.97 -8.06
C TYR A 758 -8.85 -11.06 -8.71
N ASN A 759 -8.60 -12.17 -9.40
CA ASN A 759 -7.61 -12.21 -10.46
C ASN A 759 -8.27 -11.71 -11.75
N ALA A 760 -7.62 -10.78 -12.43
CA ALA A 760 -8.20 -10.05 -13.56
C ALA A 760 -7.28 -10.01 -14.78
N VAL A 761 -7.91 -10.02 -15.96
CA VAL A 761 -7.29 -9.74 -17.25
C VAL A 761 -7.61 -8.29 -17.61
N VAL A 762 -6.60 -7.49 -17.99
CA VAL A 762 -6.86 -6.18 -18.62
C VAL A 762 -7.44 -6.45 -20.01
N ALA A 763 -8.74 -6.21 -20.18
CA ALA A 763 -9.50 -6.54 -21.37
C ALA A 763 -9.42 -5.46 -22.46
N ASN A 764 -9.23 -4.20 -22.06
CA ASN A 764 -9.09 -3.04 -22.94
C ASN A 764 -8.37 -1.90 -22.20
N LEU A 765 -7.96 -0.87 -22.94
CA LEU A 765 -7.36 0.37 -22.40
C LEU A 765 -8.26 1.58 -22.69
N ASP A 766 -9.57 1.37 -22.76
CA ASP A 766 -10.52 2.43 -23.10
C ASP A 766 -10.51 3.53 -22.04
N GLY A 767 -10.42 4.78 -22.48
CA GLY A 767 -10.33 5.95 -21.62
C GLY A 767 -8.95 6.20 -20.99
N ILE A 768 -7.92 5.46 -21.40
CA ILE A 768 -6.54 5.67 -20.95
C ILE A 768 -5.76 6.51 -21.98
N GLU A 769 -5.17 7.60 -21.50
CA GLU A 769 -4.28 8.45 -22.30
C GLU A 769 -2.81 8.15 -21.99
N ALA A 770 -1.98 8.12 -23.02
CA ALA A 770 -0.54 7.92 -22.85
C ALA A 770 0.13 9.20 -22.33
N VAL A 771 0.93 9.08 -21.27
CA VAL A 771 1.72 10.18 -20.72
C VAL A 771 3.13 10.05 -21.27
N GLN A 772 3.62 11.05 -22.01
CA GLN A 772 4.93 11.02 -22.68
C GLN A 772 5.11 9.81 -23.61
N ASN A 773 4.04 9.38 -24.31
CA ASN A 773 3.99 8.15 -25.12
C ASN A 773 4.24 6.86 -24.31
N MET A 774 3.93 6.87 -23.01
CA MET A 774 4.08 5.72 -22.14
C MET A 774 2.77 5.44 -21.40
N ILE A 775 2.49 4.16 -21.19
CA ILE A 775 1.41 3.66 -20.33
C ILE A 775 2.04 2.67 -19.37
N ALA A 776 1.79 2.79 -18.08
CA ALA A 776 2.19 1.79 -17.09
C ALA A 776 0.97 1.17 -16.45
N ILE A 777 0.83 -0.15 -16.53
CA ILE A 777 -0.24 -0.90 -15.87
C ILE A 777 0.26 -1.32 -14.49
N GLY A 778 -0.51 -1.04 -13.44
CA GLY A 778 -0.20 -1.47 -12.08
C GLY A 778 -0.44 -2.97 -11.88
N ALA A 779 0.28 -3.57 -10.94
CA ALA A 779 0.08 -4.98 -10.55
C ALA A 779 -1.28 -5.24 -9.89
N GLN A 780 -1.88 -4.22 -9.29
CA GLN A 780 -3.16 -4.30 -8.59
C GLN A 780 -3.95 -3.00 -8.74
N TYR A 781 -5.26 -3.13 -8.84
CA TYR A 781 -6.21 -2.03 -8.88
C TYR A 781 -7.29 -2.20 -7.83
N VAL A 782 -7.78 -1.10 -7.27
CA VAL A 782 -8.83 -1.12 -6.24
C VAL A 782 -10.01 -0.29 -6.73
N VAL A 783 -11.20 -0.89 -6.67
CA VAL A 783 -12.49 -0.22 -6.84
C VAL A 783 -13.19 -0.26 -5.50
N GLU A 784 -13.42 0.92 -4.93
CA GLU A 784 -14.02 1.03 -3.60
C GLU A 784 -15.50 0.62 -3.59
N ALA A 785 -16.02 0.29 -2.40
CA ALA A 785 -17.40 -0.13 -2.18
C ALA A 785 -18.43 0.93 -2.60
N THR A 786 -19.65 0.50 -2.95
CA THR A 786 -20.79 1.39 -3.20
C THR A 786 -21.84 1.22 -2.12
N GLU A 787 -22.38 2.33 -1.62
CA GLU A 787 -23.41 2.32 -0.59
C GLU A 787 -24.74 1.74 -1.08
N ALA A 788 -25.53 1.19 -0.15
CA ALA A 788 -26.88 0.74 -0.45
C ALA A 788 -27.78 1.96 -0.72
N THR A 789 -28.59 1.89 -1.77
CA THR A 789 -29.67 2.85 -2.04
C THR A 789 -31.02 2.17 -1.84
N GLU A 790 -32.13 2.91 -1.84
CA GLU A 790 -33.49 2.32 -1.73
C GLU A 790 -33.78 1.26 -2.82
N GLU A 791 -33.03 1.27 -3.93
CA GLU A 791 -33.19 0.35 -5.07
C GLU A 791 -32.08 -0.72 -5.20
N ASN A 792 -30.92 -0.56 -4.57
CA ASN A 792 -29.79 -1.50 -4.71
C ASN A 792 -29.05 -1.76 -3.39
N SER A 793 -28.69 -3.03 -3.15
CA SER A 793 -27.86 -3.44 -2.01
C SER A 793 -26.43 -2.93 -2.12
N ALA A 794 -25.81 -2.64 -0.98
CA ALA A 794 -24.39 -2.26 -0.90
C ALA A 794 -23.49 -3.29 -1.58
N SER A 795 -22.42 -2.82 -2.20
CA SER A 795 -21.42 -3.69 -2.85
C SER A 795 -20.07 -3.58 -2.15
N PRO A 796 -19.38 -4.70 -1.86
CA PRO A 796 -18.08 -4.71 -1.20
C PRO A 796 -16.97 -4.13 -2.10
N ARG A 797 -15.89 -3.67 -1.47
CA ARG A 797 -14.65 -3.23 -2.13
C ARG A 797 -14.14 -4.33 -3.05
N LYS A 798 -13.70 -3.99 -4.26
CA LYS A 798 -13.16 -4.95 -5.23
C LYS A 798 -11.69 -4.68 -5.49
N VAL A 799 -10.85 -5.68 -5.29
CA VAL A 799 -9.41 -5.62 -5.60
C VAL A 799 -9.15 -6.48 -6.83
N PHE A 800 -8.55 -5.92 -7.87
CA PHE A 800 -8.21 -6.60 -9.12
C PHE A 800 -6.69 -6.81 -9.19
N ASN A 801 -6.24 -8.03 -8.95
CA ASN A 801 -4.86 -8.45 -9.19
C ASN A 801 -4.69 -8.67 -10.70
N VAL A 802 -3.82 -7.88 -11.32
CA VAL A 802 -3.58 -7.95 -12.77
C VAL A 802 -2.68 -9.14 -13.05
N ILE A 803 -3.26 -10.22 -13.56
CA ILE A 803 -2.53 -11.45 -13.87
C ILE A 803 -2.31 -11.64 -15.36
N ARG A 804 -3.04 -10.90 -16.21
CA ARG A 804 -2.98 -11.04 -17.68
C ARG A 804 -3.38 -9.74 -18.37
N VAL A 805 -2.96 -9.59 -19.62
CA VAL A 805 -3.45 -8.56 -20.54
C VAL A 805 -4.00 -9.27 -21.77
N LYS A 806 -5.16 -8.85 -22.27
CA LYS A 806 -5.81 -9.50 -23.40
C LYS A 806 -4.99 -9.33 -24.68
N ASP A 807 -4.93 -10.38 -25.49
CA ASP A 807 -4.31 -10.34 -26.81
C ASP A 807 -5.11 -9.48 -27.80
N GLY A 808 -4.39 -8.76 -28.66
CA GLY A 808 -4.95 -7.94 -29.72
C GLY A 808 -5.49 -6.58 -29.28
N ILE A 809 -5.14 -6.09 -28.08
CA ILE A 809 -5.47 -4.70 -27.68
C ILE A 809 -4.84 -3.75 -28.70
N THR A 810 -5.61 -2.77 -29.14
CA THR A 810 -5.16 -1.79 -30.13
C THR A 810 -5.19 -0.40 -29.52
N PHE A 811 -4.05 0.30 -29.58
CA PHE A 811 -3.97 1.70 -29.21
C PHE A 811 -3.91 2.56 -30.49
N GLU A 812 -4.88 3.46 -30.65
CA GLU A 812 -4.91 4.36 -31.81
C GLU A 812 -3.91 5.51 -31.62
N GLY A 813 -3.12 5.82 -32.65
CA GLY A 813 -2.15 6.92 -32.63
C GLY A 813 -0.70 6.49 -32.84
N THR A 814 0.23 7.21 -32.21
CA THR A 814 1.67 6.93 -32.29
C THR A 814 2.05 5.69 -31.47
N GLN A 815 3.16 5.03 -31.84
CA GLN A 815 3.70 3.93 -31.05
C GLN A 815 4.01 4.39 -29.62
N ILE A 816 3.59 3.61 -28.63
CA ILE A 816 3.81 3.85 -27.20
C ILE A 816 4.76 2.81 -26.59
N GLU A 817 5.34 3.12 -25.44
CA GLU A 817 5.94 2.11 -24.56
C GLU A 817 4.91 1.69 -23.51
N LEU A 818 4.64 0.39 -23.41
CA LEU A 818 3.70 -0.18 -22.45
C LEU A 818 4.47 -0.94 -21.37
N PHE A 819 4.43 -0.42 -20.14
CA PHE A 819 5.02 -1.06 -18.97
C PHE A 819 4.00 -1.97 -18.32
N LEU A 820 4.30 -3.26 -18.28
CA LEU A 820 3.47 -4.28 -17.67
C LEU A 820 4.10 -4.77 -16.37
N PRO A 821 3.30 -5.05 -15.34
CA PRO A 821 3.82 -5.57 -14.08
C PRO A 821 4.28 -7.02 -14.28
N ASP A 822 5.33 -7.43 -13.57
CA ASP A 822 5.82 -8.82 -13.51
C ASP A 822 4.78 -9.88 -13.06
N THR A 823 3.59 -9.46 -12.61
CA THR A 823 2.46 -10.32 -12.27
C THR A 823 1.77 -10.93 -13.50
N ILE A 824 2.04 -10.43 -14.70
CA ILE A 824 1.40 -10.96 -15.91
C ILE A 824 1.90 -12.36 -16.28
N GLN A 825 0.98 -13.21 -16.72
CA GLN A 825 1.21 -14.62 -17.02
C GLN A 825 1.19 -14.94 -18.53
N ASN A 826 1.02 -13.93 -19.37
CA ASN A 826 1.04 -14.06 -20.82
C ASN A 826 1.82 -12.90 -21.45
N ASP A 827 2.38 -13.12 -22.63
CA ASP A 827 3.04 -12.09 -23.45
C ASP A 827 1.99 -11.52 -24.42
N PRO A 828 1.34 -10.39 -24.08
CA PRO A 828 0.19 -9.92 -24.85
C PRO A 828 0.65 -9.28 -26.16
N THR A 829 -0.15 -9.47 -27.21
CA THR A 829 0.01 -8.69 -28.43
C THR A 829 -0.75 -7.37 -28.31
N VAL A 830 -0.03 -6.24 -28.30
CA VAL A 830 -0.62 -4.90 -28.29
C VAL A 830 -0.18 -4.13 -29.53
N THR A 831 -1.13 -3.77 -30.38
CA THR A 831 -0.86 -3.02 -31.62
C THR A 831 -0.39 -1.61 -31.26
N ASN A 832 0.68 -1.14 -31.91
CA ASN A 832 1.34 0.14 -31.66
C ASN A 832 1.96 0.29 -30.25
N ALA A 833 2.39 -0.80 -29.61
CA ALA A 833 3.12 -0.72 -28.33
C ALA A 833 4.41 -1.54 -28.33
N GLU A 834 5.47 -0.99 -27.71
CA GLU A 834 6.65 -1.74 -27.28
C GLU A 834 6.48 -2.13 -25.81
N ILE A 835 6.48 -3.44 -25.52
CA ILE A 835 6.19 -3.95 -24.18
C ILE A 835 7.47 -4.06 -23.36
N ASN A 836 7.43 -3.51 -22.15
CA ASN A 836 8.48 -3.63 -21.15
C ASN A 836 7.87 -4.20 -19.87
N VAL A 837 8.49 -5.23 -19.28
CA VAL A 837 8.04 -5.77 -18.00
C VAL A 837 8.89 -5.21 -16.86
N TYR A 838 8.24 -4.74 -15.80
CA TYR A 838 8.91 -4.14 -14.65
C TYR A 838 8.67 -4.93 -13.35
N SER A 839 9.58 -4.79 -12.39
CA SER A 839 9.47 -5.42 -11.08
C SER A 839 8.41 -4.69 -10.23
N SER A 840 7.27 -5.32 -9.96
CA SER A 840 6.21 -4.71 -9.15
C SER A 840 6.63 -4.51 -7.70
N LYS A 841 7.56 -5.35 -7.21
CA LYS A 841 8.13 -5.26 -5.85
C LYS A 841 8.93 -3.98 -5.64
N SER A 842 9.76 -3.59 -6.60
CA SER A 842 10.54 -2.35 -6.52
C SER A 842 9.78 -1.15 -7.09
N GLY A 843 8.78 -1.39 -7.95
CA GLY A 843 8.05 -0.35 -8.69
C GLY A 843 8.91 0.37 -9.72
N VAL A 844 10.15 -0.12 -9.98
CA VAL A 844 11.11 0.54 -10.86
C VAL A 844 10.92 0.06 -12.29
N MET A 845 10.70 1.00 -13.20
CA MET A 845 10.59 0.77 -14.63
C MET A 845 11.86 1.21 -15.34
N PHE A 846 12.37 0.37 -16.23
CA PHE A 846 13.49 0.70 -17.09
C PHE A 846 13.10 0.58 -18.56
N LYS A 847 13.63 1.50 -19.36
CA LYS A 847 13.59 1.41 -20.81
C LYS A 847 14.97 1.42 -21.44
N VAL A 848 15.03 0.95 -22.67
CA VAL A 848 16.27 0.92 -23.46
C VAL A 848 16.46 2.24 -24.19
N ALA A 849 17.52 2.95 -23.85
CA ALA A 849 18.03 4.05 -24.66
C ALA A 849 19.20 3.56 -25.53
N LYS A 850 19.09 3.71 -26.85
CA LYS A 850 20.08 3.22 -27.83
C LYS A 850 21.33 4.12 -27.95
N TYR A 851 21.75 4.73 -26.85
CA TYR A 851 22.93 5.59 -26.75
C TYR A 851 23.72 5.30 -25.48
N VAL A 852 24.99 5.70 -25.46
CA VAL A 852 25.80 5.81 -24.25
C VAL A 852 25.33 7.03 -23.45
N ASN A 853 25.14 6.86 -22.14
CA ASN A 853 24.52 7.87 -21.28
C ASN A 853 25.20 9.25 -21.34
N ASP A 854 24.50 10.29 -20.90
CA ASP A 854 24.92 11.69 -20.99
C ASP A 854 26.02 12.10 -19.99
N LYS A 855 26.35 11.24 -19.02
CA LYS A 855 27.39 11.45 -18.00
C LYS A 855 28.75 10.96 -18.43
N VAL A 856 28.87 10.13 -19.47
CA VAL A 856 30.18 9.64 -19.92
C VAL A 856 31.06 10.79 -20.39
N THR A 857 32.20 10.99 -19.71
CA THR A 857 33.21 11.99 -20.04
C THR A 857 34.51 11.38 -20.56
N HIS A 858 34.76 10.09 -20.30
CA HIS A 858 36.06 9.47 -20.55
C HIS A 858 35.94 8.02 -21.08
N ILE A 859 36.58 7.74 -22.22
CA ILE A 859 36.77 6.40 -22.79
C ILE A 859 38.27 6.11 -22.88
N GLY A 860 38.74 5.12 -22.14
CA GLY A 860 40.15 4.81 -21.91
C GLY A 860 40.88 4.17 -23.09
N THR A 861 42.19 3.99 -22.90
CA THR A 861 43.10 3.35 -23.86
C THR A 861 42.71 1.89 -24.08
N ASN A 862 42.56 1.46 -25.33
CA ASN A 862 42.07 0.12 -25.72
C ASN A 862 40.67 -0.26 -25.18
N ALA A 863 39.85 0.69 -24.73
CA ALA A 863 38.58 0.39 -24.05
C ALA A 863 37.67 -0.58 -24.83
N PHE A 864 37.56 -0.44 -26.15
CA PHE A 864 36.78 -1.27 -27.07
C PHE A 864 37.66 -1.90 -28.18
N ASN A 865 38.96 -2.09 -27.94
CA ASN A 865 39.85 -2.69 -28.94
C ASN A 865 39.42 -4.15 -29.22
N GLY A 866 39.31 -4.54 -30.49
CA GLY A 866 38.96 -5.91 -30.89
C GLY A 866 37.47 -6.25 -30.71
N THR A 867 36.60 -5.23 -30.65
CA THR A 867 35.14 -5.38 -30.65
C THR A 867 34.62 -5.53 -32.08
N GLU A 868 34.96 -6.65 -32.72
CA GLU A 868 34.78 -6.88 -34.16
C GLU A 868 33.33 -6.78 -34.65
N ASN A 869 32.35 -7.03 -33.76
CA ASN A 869 30.92 -6.94 -34.09
C ASN A 869 30.25 -5.63 -33.67
N LEU A 870 30.98 -4.69 -33.03
CA LEU A 870 30.42 -3.42 -32.57
C LEU A 870 30.25 -2.49 -33.77
N LYS A 871 29.08 -2.57 -34.42
CA LYS A 871 28.79 -1.84 -35.68
C LYS A 871 28.51 -0.36 -35.48
N ASN A 872 27.96 0.00 -34.32
CA ASN A 872 27.62 1.36 -33.95
C ASN A 872 27.77 1.56 -32.44
N ILE A 873 28.20 2.75 -32.04
CA ILE A 873 28.14 3.23 -30.66
C ILE A 873 27.69 4.69 -30.71
N ASP A 874 26.49 4.97 -30.21
CA ASP A 874 25.94 6.32 -30.23
C ASP A 874 26.43 7.10 -29.00
N LEU A 875 27.33 8.06 -29.27
CA LEU A 875 27.93 8.95 -28.28
C LEU A 875 27.31 10.37 -28.32
N SER A 876 26.20 10.56 -29.04
CA SER A 876 25.61 11.88 -29.29
C SER A 876 25.10 12.58 -28.02
N LYS A 877 24.74 11.79 -26.99
CA LYS A 877 24.29 12.30 -25.68
C LYS A 877 25.44 12.60 -24.71
N ALA A 878 26.60 11.99 -24.90
CA ALA A 878 27.80 12.19 -24.10
C ALA A 878 28.52 13.52 -24.46
N THR A 879 27.79 14.64 -24.44
CA THR A 879 28.27 15.96 -24.90
C THR A 879 29.51 16.47 -24.16
N LYS A 880 29.75 15.96 -22.94
CA LYS A 880 30.91 16.26 -22.09
C LYS A 880 32.07 15.27 -22.25
N LEU A 881 32.00 14.33 -23.19
CA LEU A 881 33.10 13.43 -23.56
C LEU A 881 34.32 14.26 -23.98
N ASP A 882 35.36 14.25 -23.16
CA ASP A 882 36.59 15.03 -23.36
C ASP A 882 37.79 14.17 -23.79
N TYR A 883 37.67 12.85 -23.64
CA TYR A 883 38.76 11.91 -23.89
C TYR A 883 38.32 10.60 -24.53
N ILE A 884 38.96 10.27 -25.65
CA ILE A 884 38.94 8.94 -26.28
C ILE A 884 40.40 8.48 -26.38
N GLY A 885 40.78 7.43 -25.66
CA GLY A 885 42.16 6.99 -25.49
C GLY A 885 42.81 6.40 -26.73
N ALA A 886 44.13 6.16 -26.64
CA ALA A 886 44.86 5.50 -27.71
C ALA A 886 44.32 4.09 -27.96
N TYR A 887 44.19 3.68 -29.22
CA TYR A 887 43.61 2.38 -29.60
C TYR A 887 42.20 2.10 -29.07
N ALA A 888 41.46 3.12 -28.58
CA ALA A 888 40.19 2.91 -27.88
C ALA A 888 39.19 2.07 -28.68
N PHE A 889 39.09 2.26 -30.00
CA PHE A 889 38.22 1.51 -30.90
C PHE A 889 39.00 0.73 -31.96
N ALA A 890 40.30 0.50 -31.77
CA ALA A 890 41.12 -0.20 -32.76
C ALA A 890 40.58 -1.61 -33.03
N ASN A 891 40.58 -2.04 -34.29
CA ASN A 891 40.02 -3.32 -34.74
C ASN A 891 38.53 -3.52 -34.37
N SER A 892 37.75 -2.44 -34.23
CA SER A 892 36.30 -2.55 -34.01
C SER A 892 35.52 -2.72 -35.33
N GLY A 893 34.30 -3.24 -35.21
CA GLY A 893 33.34 -3.41 -36.31
C GLY A 893 32.64 -2.13 -36.78
N LEU A 894 33.05 -0.96 -36.29
CA LEU A 894 32.31 0.29 -36.47
C LEU A 894 32.12 0.62 -37.95
N THR A 895 30.87 0.92 -38.32
CA THR A 895 30.50 1.31 -39.70
C THR A 895 30.43 2.83 -39.87
N ALA A 896 30.14 3.55 -38.79
CA ALA A 896 30.19 4.99 -38.67
C ALA A 896 30.52 5.38 -37.21
N ILE A 897 31.03 6.59 -37.02
CA ILE A 897 31.16 7.22 -35.71
C ILE A 897 30.78 8.70 -35.80
N ASP A 898 29.83 9.14 -34.96
CA ASP A 898 29.44 10.55 -34.86
C ASP A 898 29.90 11.13 -33.53
N LEU A 899 30.91 11.99 -33.62
CA LEU A 899 31.48 12.76 -32.51
C LEU A 899 31.16 14.26 -32.62
N SER A 900 30.22 14.65 -33.48
CA SER A 900 29.91 16.06 -33.77
C SER A 900 29.34 16.82 -32.57
N LYS A 901 28.75 16.10 -31.61
CA LYS A 901 28.14 16.66 -30.38
C LYS A 901 29.09 16.66 -29.18
N ASN A 902 30.24 16.01 -29.27
CA ASN A 902 31.21 15.89 -28.17
C ASN A 902 32.14 17.11 -28.16
N THR A 903 31.60 18.28 -27.80
CA THR A 903 32.30 19.57 -27.92
C THR A 903 33.46 19.76 -26.94
N ALA A 904 33.59 18.88 -25.95
CA ALA A 904 34.73 18.85 -25.04
C ALA A 904 35.94 18.08 -25.62
N LEU A 905 35.74 17.27 -26.66
CA LEU A 905 36.79 16.48 -27.28
C LEU A 905 37.68 17.36 -28.15
N THR A 906 38.96 17.45 -27.80
CA THR A 906 39.95 18.30 -28.50
C THR A 906 40.99 17.49 -29.29
N ILE A 907 41.12 16.20 -28.99
CA ILE A 907 42.14 15.32 -29.57
C ILE A 907 41.49 13.99 -29.95
N ILE A 908 41.76 13.52 -31.16
CA ILE A 908 41.61 12.11 -31.51
C ILE A 908 42.97 11.45 -31.26
N ASN A 909 43.08 10.62 -30.21
CA ASN A 909 44.36 10.08 -29.78
C ASN A 909 44.99 9.10 -30.79
N PRO A 910 46.31 8.82 -30.67
CA PRO A 910 47.01 7.91 -31.56
C PRO A 910 46.33 6.55 -31.70
N SER A 911 46.21 6.06 -32.92
CA SER A 911 45.56 4.78 -33.27
C SER A 911 44.12 4.59 -32.75
N ALA A 912 43.41 5.64 -32.33
CA ALA A 912 42.09 5.52 -31.70
C ALA A 912 41.08 4.67 -32.50
N PHE A 913 41.13 4.74 -33.84
CA PHE A 913 40.30 3.98 -34.77
C PHE A 913 41.17 3.15 -35.75
N GLU A 914 42.37 2.72 -35.34
CA GLU A 914 43.24 1.92 -36.21
C GLU A 914 42.56 0.60 -36.61
N SER A 915 42.61 0.26 -37.90
CA SER A 915 42.06 -0.96 -38.49
C SER A 915 40.55 -1.14 -38.31
N CYS A 916 39.78 -0.05 -38.17
CA CYS A 916 38.31 -0.08 -38.29
C CYS A 916 37.91 -0.23 -39.77
N GLY A 917 38.12 -1.43 -40.34
CA GLY A 917 37.99 -1.68 -41.78
C GLY A 917 36.60 -1.44 -42.36
N TYR A 918 35.55 -1.50 -41.54
CA TYR A 918 34.16 -1.25 -41.95
C TYR A 918 33.73 0.22 -41.84
N LEU A 919 34.56 1.09 -41.25
CA LEU A 919 34.22 2.48 -41.00
C LEU A 919 34.10 3.24 -42.33
N THR A 920 32.93 3.78 -42.63
CA THR A 920 32.64 4.50 -43.88
C THR A 920 32.66 6.01 -43.73
N ALA A 921 32.33 6.52 -42.54
CA ALA A 921 32.30 7.94 -42.22
C ALA A 921 32.65 8.20 -40.74
N ALA A 922 33.32 9.32 -40.49
CA ALA A 922 33.55 9.84 -39.14
C ALA A 922 33.14 11.33 -39.09
N ALA A 923 32.20 11.70 -38.23
CA ALA A 923 31.87 13.10 -37.97
C ALA A 923 32.58 13.56 -36.71
N LEU A 924 33.34 14.66 -36.77
CA LEU A 924 34.08 15.22 -35.65
C LEU A 924 33.46 16.55 -35.24
N SER A 925 33.54 16.88 -33.95
CA SER A 925 33.22 18.22 -33.47
C SER A 925 34.24 19.24 -33.98
N SER A 926 33.81 20.49 -34.18
CA SER A 926 34.67 21.62 -34.52
C SER A 926 35.68 21.97 -33.41
N SER A 927 35.51 21.40 -32.21
CA SER A 927 36.46 21.51 -31.09
C SER A 927 37.75 20.70 -31.28
N VAL A 928 37.78 19.74 -32.20
CA VAL A 928 38.95 18.88 -32.43
C VAL A 928 40.09 19.70 -33.05
N LYS A 929 41.24 19.71 -32.37
CA LYS A 929 42.46 20.41 -32.78
C LYS A 929 43.56 19.48 -33.24
N ILE A 930 43.58 18.24 -32.78
CA ILE A 930 44.66 17.29 -33.06
C ILE A 930 44.07 15.96 -33.51
N ILE A 931 44.56 15.45 -34.64
CA ILE A 931 44.37 14.07 -35.08
C ILE A 931 45.70 13.35 -34.87
N GLY A 932 45.74 12.39 -33.97
CA GLY A 932 46.96 11.68 -33.57
C GLY A 932 47.56 10.79 -34.66
N SER A 933 48.80 10.36 -34.44
CA SER A 933 49.49 9.43 -35.34
C SER A 933 48.69 8.14 -35.51
N GLN A 934 48.55 7.66 -36.75
CA GLN A 934 47.82 6.43 -37.09
C GLN A 934 46.35 6.40 -36.64
N ALA A 935 45.74 7.54 -36.27
CA ALA A 935 44.39 7.59 -35.68
C ALA A 935 43.31 6.85 -36.47
N PHE A 936 43.35 6.87 -37.80
CA PHE A 936 42.45 6.15 -38.70
C PHE A 936 43.21 5.23 -39.66
N LYS A 937 44.40 4.77 -39.28
CA LYS A 937 45.21 3.90 -40.15
C LYS A 937 44.44 2.61 -40.48
N ASN A 938 44.53 2.15 -41.72
CA ASN A 938 43.85 0.96 -42.26
C ASN A 938 42.31 0.99 -42.18
N CYS A 939 41.68 2.16 -42.10
CA CYS A 939 40.23 2.29 -42.29
C CYS A 939 39.87 2.20 -43.79
N ALA A 940 39.92 0.99 -44.34
CA ALA A 940 39.88 0.73 -45.78
C ALA A 940 38.61 1.26 -46.50
N ASN A 941 37.50 1.40 -45.78
CA ASN A 941 36.22 1.86 -46.31
C ASN A 941 35.90 3.34 -46.01
N LEU A 942 36.77 4.07 -45.32
CA LEU A 942 36.49 5.43 -44.88
C LEU A 942 36.48 6.38 -46.08
N THR A 943 35.33 7.04 -46.31
CA THR A 943 35.12 7.94 -47.45
C THR A 943 35.24 9.41 -47.06
N ALA A 944 34.83 9.77 -45.85
CA ALA A 944 34.82 11.15 -45.40
C ALA A 944 35.04 11.29 -43.89
N ILE A 945 35.78 12.34 -43.53
CA ILE A 945 35.83 12.92 -42.19
C ILE A 945 35.16 14.29 -42.27
N MET A 946 34.08 14.49 -41.50
CA MET A 946 33.20 15.66 -41.56
C MET A 946 33.19 16.46 -40.26
N GLY A 947 32.62 17.66 -40.28
CA GLY A 947 32.39 18.50 -39.09
C GLY A 947 33.58 19.35 -38.63
N VAL A 948 34.79 19.08 -39.17
CA VAL A 948 35.99 19.91 -38.97
C VAL A 948 36.75 20.06 -40.30
N GLU A 949 37.07 21.30 -40.67
CA GLU A 949 37.78 21.60 -41.93
C GLU A 949 39.30 21.78 -41.73
N ILE A 950 39.70 22.34 -40.59
CA ILE A 950 41.09 22.67 -40.26
C ILE A 950 41.38 22.20 -38.83
N VAL A 951 42.51 21.50 -38.66
CA VAL A 951 43.05 21.09 -37.35
C VAL A 951 44.47 21.65 -37.18
N ASP A 952 44.93 21.83 -35.95
CA ASP A 952 46.28 22.33 -35.66
C ASP A 952 47.36 21.30 -36.03
N THR A 953 47.11 20.01 -35.80
CA THR A 953 48.08 18.93 -36.04
C THR A 953 47.43 17.67 -36.62
N ILE A 954 48.03 17.10 -37.65
CA ILE A 954 47.76 15.75 -38.17
C ILE A 954 49.01 14.90 -37.98
N GLY A 955 48.90 13.85 -37.16
CA GLY A 955 50.00 12.97 -36.81
C GLY A 955 50.44 12.06 -37.96
N THR A 956 51.67 11.54 -37.86
CA THR A 956 52.27 10.68 -38.89
C THR A 956 51.39 9.46 -39.17
N GLY A 957 51.09 9.27 -40.46
CA GLY A 957 50.30 8.13 -40.94
C GLY A 957 48.84 8.09 -40.46
N ALA A 958 48.28 9.22 -40.00
CA ALA A 958 46.91 9.29 -39.46
C ALA A 958 45.84 8.67 -40.38
N PHE A 959 46.06 8.66 -41.69
CA PHE A 959 45.16 8.13 -42.71
C PHE A 959 45.83 7.09 -43.64
N ASP A 960 46.95 6.50 -43.22
CA ASP A 960 47.63 5.47 -44.02
C ASP A 960 46.70 4.27 -44.21
N GLY A 961 46.60 3.73 -45.43
CA GLY A 961 45.71 2.59 -45.70
C GLY A 961 44.21 2.95 -45.79
N CYS A 962 43.87 4.23 -46.04
CA CYS A 962 42.50 4.69 -46.32
C CYS A 962 42.31 5.02 -47.82
N PRO A 963 42.26 4.04 -48.73
CA PRO A 963 42.25 4.27 -50.18
C PRO A 963 40.97 4.95 -50.71
N LYS A 964 39.89 4.96 -49.94
CA LYS A 964 38.60 5.56 -50.33
C LYS A 964 38.37 6.97 -49.75
N LEU A 965 39.32 7.52 -48.98
CA LEU A 965 39.13 8.78 -48.27
C LEU A 965 39.19 9.98 -49.23
N GLU A 966 38.04 10.58 -49.50
CA GLU A 966 37.88 11.71 -50.41
C GLU A 966 37.92 13.05 -49.66
N THR A 967 37.31 13.12 -48.47
CA THR A 967 37.19 14.35 -47.68
C THR A 967 37.86 14.19 -46.33
N LYS A 968 38.83 15.06 -46.00
CA LYS A 968 39.52 15.08 -44.71
C LYS A 968 39.93 16.50 -44.30
N PRO A 969 40.08 16.79 -42.99
CA PRO A 969 40.58 18.08 -42.54
C PRO A 969 42.02 18.33 -43.01
N SER A 970 42.33 19.62 -43.21
CA SER A 970 43.69 20.09 -43.49
C SER A 970 44.42 20.49 -42.20
N GLN A 971 45.74 20.36 -42.19
CA GLN A 971 46.54 20.87 -41.08
C GLN A 971 46.77 22.37 -41.26
N LYS A 972 46.64 23.14 -40.18
CA LYS A 972 46.96 24.56 -40.13
C LYS A 972 48.42 24.79 -40.54
N ALA A 973 48.63 25.73 -41.47
CA ALA A 973 49.92 26.05 -42.07
C ALA A 973 50.92 26.65 -41.08
#